data_AF-A0AAU7EJ04-F1
#
_entry.id   AF-A0AAU7EJ04-F1
#
_cell.length_a   1.000
_cell.length_b   1.000
_cell.length_c   1.000
_cell.angle_alpha   90.00
_cell.angle_beta   90.00
_cell.angle_gamma   90.00
#
_symmetry.space_group_name_H-M   'P 1'
#
loop_
_entity.id
_entity.type
_entity.pdbx_description
1 polymer ?
#
loop_
_entity_poly.entity_id
_entity_poly.type
_entity_poly.pdbx_seq_one_letter_code
_entity_poly.pdbx_strand_id
1 'polypeptide(L)'
;MKNILYKISIILLVFSVSCTEDVEFSSDTEALNDFSIAEGSASNYVLNSGTPENTIELNWNKAIPGVSKTPTYKVLFFKAGLETPEFVSFPSNNDGKDNMLTITFANIDEALSAAGYEAGETAELQWQVVATNGDVEVSTSKNNIEFVRFSTNGIKNFNLLLPSNNKVIKADIYGEPNGEVTFSWEAAATTTGSGTIVYTLLFDELGGNFSDPLKSFPIASGTSFTMTNTQIGEEFADAKHVIWTVNAKISDDVSELKAEKQFLNWDVFVINELYLVGSHNGWNNATAHAFKSNGKGGFELQIDLSANDEFKFLPTLGTYDGDWGEDPSNPGKLIQNGEQNLKVLNTSTYIITVDFPTLSITVKEFTAPDNLFMVGSINGWNNATALPFYNDGNGVFSLTYTFSVNDEFKFLPTLGTYDGDWGEDPDNAGGLIQDGEQNIKITTAGKYVVIVDFNKQTIKVTAINNLYSVGSQNSWNNADATQKFNTTGNGVFVRVQTFEAGAEFKLLPESGTYDGDWGKDPDNAGKLVQDGESNIPVAVAGTYMINVDFNTLSYTVTQIPDNLFLVGSPVGWNASNAISFTKLSQGVFELSTALTASDEFKFLPTLGAFDNDWGASKKYNDMIIRDDENNIASPGTGTYTITVNFNKGTYIIN
;
A
#
# COMPACT_ATOMS: atom_id res chain seq x y z
N MET A 1 -63.50 -15.96 -75.62
CA MET A 1 -64.77 -15.31 -75.19
C MET A 1 -64.48 -13.86 -74.82
N LYS A 2 -65.53 -13.06 -74.58
CA LYS A 2 -65.54 -11.62 -74.21
C LYS A 2 -64.35 -11.21 -73.30
N ASN A 3 -63.55 -10.20 -73.68
CA ASN A 3 -63.63 -8.76 -73.28
C ASN A 3 -63.08 -8.50 -71.84
N ILE A 4 -62.58 -7.32 -71.41
CA ILE A 4 -62.93 -5.93 -71.78
C ILE A 4 -61.81 -4.93 -71.32
N LEU A 5 -61.46 -3.92 -72.14
CA LEU A 5 -60.97 -2.52 -71.83
C LEU A 5 -59.79 -2.31 -70.83
N TYR A 6 -59.05 -1.18 -70.72
CA TYR A 6 -58.91 0.18 -71.32
C TYR A 6 -57.41 0.62 -71.03
N LYS A 7 -56.78 1.74 -71.44
CA LYS A 7 -56.96 2.94 -72.31
C LYS A 7 -55.52 3.40 -72.67
N ILE A 8 -55.15 3.71 -73.91
CA ILE A 8 -55.23 5.03 -74.60
C ILE A 8 -54.64 6.22 -73.82
N SER A 9 -53.53 6.75 -74.31
CA SER A 9 -53.41 8.17 -74.71
C SER A 9 -52.47 8.29 -75.93
N ILE A 10 -52.79 9.22 -76.84
CA ILE A 10 -52.10 9.48 -78.11
C ILE A 10 -51.87 10.98 -78.19
N ILE A 11 -50.74 11.43 -78.75
CA ILE A 11 -50.65 12.64 -79.58
C ILE A 11 -49.35 12.63 -80.39
N LEU A 12 -49.42 13.19 -81.60
CA LEU A 12 -48.37 13.22 -82.62
C LEU A 12 -48.57 14.49 -83.44
N LEU A 13 -47.58 15.41 -83.49
CA LEU A 13 -47.21 16.16 -84.70
C LEU A 13 -46.00 17.11 -84.52
N VAL A 14 -45.06 17.01 -85.47
CA VAL A 14 -44.34 18.08 -86.20
C VAL A 14 -43.53 19.16 -85.43
N PHE A 15 -42.21 19.06 -85.63
CA PHE A 15 -41.20 20.11 -85.88
C PHE A 15 -41.56 21.60 -85.77
N SER A 16 -40.64 22.33 -85.12
CA SER A 16 -40.03 23.53 -85.71
C SER A 16 -38.51 23.44 -85.53
N VAL A 17 -37.73 24.03 -86.44
CA VAL A 17 -36.26 24.09 -86.35
C VAL A 17 -35.86 25.48 -85.90
N SER A 18 -35.02 25.55 -84.86
CA SER A 18 -34.29 26.75 -84.46
C SER A 18 -32.87 26.34 -84.14
N CYS A 19 -31.88 27.02 -84.72
CA CYS A 19 -30.48 26.82 -84.35
C CYS A 19 -30.20 27.53 -83.03
N THR A 20 -29.92 26.77 -81.97
CA THR A 20 -28.81 27.10 -81.09
C THR A 20 -27.59 26.33 -81.58
N GLU A 21 -26.43 26.98 -81.62
CA GLU A 21 -25.17 26.28 -81.82
C GLU A 21 -24.79 25.59 -80.50
N ASP A 22 -25.29 24.38 -80.30
CA ASP A 22 -24.75 23.51 -79.24
C ASP A 22 -23.32 23.15 -79.66
N VAL A 23 -22.34 23.73 -78.95
CA VAL A 23 -20.92 23.52 -79.24
C VAL A 23 -20.58 22.06 -78.96
N GLU A 24 -20.29 21.30 -80.01
CA GLU A 24 -19.70 19.97 -79.88
C GLU A 24 -18.30 20.09 -79.25
N PHE A 25 -18.24 19.98 -77.92
CA PHE A 25 -17.01 19.62 -77.21
C PHE A 25 -16.69 18.14 -77.46
N SER A 26 -16.35 17.86 -78.71
CA SER A 26 -15.70 16.62 -79.12
C SER A 26 -14.26 16.64 -78.64
N SER A 27 -14.07 16.18 -77.41
CA SER A 27 -12.75 15.90 -76.84
C SER A 27 -12.85 14.61 -76.04
N ASP A 28 -12.38 13.50 -76.62
CA ASP A 28 -12.28 12.18 -75.97
C ASP A 28 -11.24 12.16 -74.82
N THR A 29 -10.76 13.33 -74.38
CA THR A 29 -9.73 13.55 -73.36
C THR A 29 -10.35 13.70 -71.98
N GLU A 30 -10.01 12.82 -71.07
CA GLU A 30 -10.43 12.83 -69.67
C GLU A 30 -9.35 13.49 -68.79
N ALA A 31 -9.76 14.26 -67.78
CA ALA A 31 -8.83 14.87 -66.82
C ALA A 31 -8.39 13.88 -65.71
N LEU A 32 -7.19 14.10 -65.18
CA LEU A 32 -6.73 13.57 -63.90
C LEU A 32 -6.65 14.70 -62.88
N ASN A 33 -7.04 14.44 -61.64
CA ASN A 33 -6.81 15.35 -60.52
C ASN A 33 -5.35 15.27 -60.03
N ASP A 34 -4.87 16.37 -59.42
CA ASP A 34 -3.61 16.41 -58.67
C ASP A 34 -3.58 15.36 -57.54
N PHE A 35 -2.39 14.89 -57.22
CA PHE A 35 -2.14 13.90 -56.18
C PHE A 35 -0.78 14.14 -55.51
N SER A 36 -0.53 13.47 -54.37
CA SER A 36 0.65 13.65 -53.54
C SER A 36 1.30 12.33 -53.13
N ILE A 37 2.59 12.37 -52.81
CA ILE A 37 3.30 11.28 -52.13
C ILE A 37 2.73 11.09 -50.71
N ALA A 38 2.76 9.85 -50.21
CA ALA A 38 2.18 9.51 -48.91
C ALA A 38 3.10 9.95 -47.76
N GLU A 39 2.50 10.54 -46.73
CA GLU A 39 3.18 10.89 -45.47
C GLU A 39 3.80 9.64 -44.82
N GLY A 40 4.98 9.78 -44.22
CA GLY A 40 5.70 8.66 -43.59
C GLY A 40 6.54 7.79 -44.54
N SER A 41 6.58 8.10 -45.83
CA SER A 41 7.56 7.50 -46.76
C SER A 41 8.99 7.80 -46.28
N ALA A 42 9.83 6.78 -46.08
CA ALA A 42 11.20 6.97 -45.58
C ALA A 42 12.09 7.67 -46.62
N SER A 43 12.97 8.56 -46.15
CA SER A 43 13.76 9.46 -46.99
C SER A 43 15.25 9.11 -47.10
N ASN A 44 15.73 8.05 -46.42
CA ASN A 44 17.13 7.62 -46.48
C ASN A 44 17.19 6.09 -46.40
N TYR A 45 17.99 5.46 -47.26
CA TYR A 45 18.20 4.02 -47.32
C TYR A 45 19.68 3.67 -47.50
N VAL A 46 20.17 2.69 -46.73
CA VAL A 46 21.51 2.09 -46.94
C VAL A 46 21.36 0.79 -47.71
N LEU A 47 21.89 0.73 -48.93
CA LEU A 47 21.79 -0.45 -49.78
C LEU A 47 22.86 -1.48 -49.42
N ASN A 48 22.45 -2.71 -49.12
CA ASN A 48 23.33 -3.80 -48.71
C ASN A 48 23.51 -4.85 -49.82
N SER A 49 24.73 -5.00 -50.34
CA SER A 49 25.05 -5.96 -51.42
C SER A 49 25.04 -7.43 -50.98
N GLY A 50 24.91 -7.71 -49.67
CA GLY A 50 24.71 -9.05 -49.12
C GLY A 50 23.25 -9.50 -49.05
N THR A 51 22.30 -8.58 -49.28
CA THR A 51 20.86 -8.82 -49.39
C THR A 51 20.27 -8.05 -50.58
N PRO A 52 20.78 -8.25 -51.82
CA PRO A 52 20.42 -7.45 -52.99
C PRO A 52 18.93 -7.56 -53.41
N GLU A 53 18.26 -8.63 -52.97
CA GLU A 53 16.83 -8.89 -53.14
C GLU A 53 15.91 -8.06 -52.23
N ASN A 54 16.44 -7.45 -51.16
CA ASN A 54 15.64 -6.58 -50.30
C ASN A 54 15.06 -5.40 -51.08
N THR A 55 13.86 -4.95 -50.71
CA THR A 55 13.12 -3.92 -51.45
C THR A 55 12.88 -2.66 -50.62
N ILE A 56 12.87 -1.50 -51.26
CA ILE A 56 12.16 -0.33 -50.74
C ILE A 56 10.72 -0.31 -51.26
N GLU A 57 9.85 0.40 -50.57
CA GLU A 57 8.50 0.71 -51.03
C GLU A 57 8.26 2.22 -51.01
N LEU A 58 7.91 2.78 -52.17
CA LEU A 58 7.54 4.18 -52.33
C LEU A 58 6.05 4.27 -52.60
N ASN A 59 5.34 5.10 -51.83
CA ASN A 59 3.88 5.12 -51.77
C ASN A 59 3.31 6.53 -52.06
N TRP A 60 2.16 6.58 -52.73
CA TRP A 60 1.46 7.84 -53.04
C TRP A 60 -0.06 7.70 -53.00
N ASN A 61 -0.74 8.83 -52.86
CA ASN A 61 -2.20 8.92 -53.00
C ASN A 61 -2.59 8.71 -54.47
N LYS A 62 -3.70 8.00 -54.71
CA LYS A 62 -4.17 7.72 -56.08
C LYS A 62 -4.56 9.02 -56.80
N ALA A 63 -4.09 9.20 -58.02
CA ALA A 63 -4.66 10.17 -58.95
C ALA A 63 -6.12 9.79 -59.23
N ILE A 64 -7.03 10.75 -59.16
CA ILE A 64 -8.47 10.50 -59.34
C ILE A 64 -8.84 10.84 -60.80
N PRO A 65 -9.33 9.87 -61.59
CA PRO A 65 -9.82 10.11 -62.94
C PRO A 65 -11.18 10.82 -62.92
N GLY A 66 -11.37 11.75 -63.85
CA GLY A 66 -12.57 12.59 -63.91
C GLY A 66 -13.86 11.85 -64.29
N VAL A 67 -13.77 10.69 -64.94
CA VAL A 67 -14.92 9.87 -65.38
C VAL A 67 -14.68 8.37 -65.21
N SER A 68 -13.63 7.80 -65.83
CA SER A 68 -13.46 6.34 -65.93
C SER A 68 -12.09 5.81 -66.36
N LYS A 69 -11.25 6.58 -67.06
CA LYS A 69 -9.95 6.09 -67.56
C LYS A 69 -8.96 5.91 -66.40
N THR A 70 -8.82 4.66 -65.94
CA THR A 70 -7.90 4.28 -64.86
C THR A 70 -6.47 4.76 -65.13
N PRO A 71 -5.86 5.56 -64.24
CA PRO A 71 -4.49 6.00 -64.41
C PRO A 71 -3.48 4.86 -64.24
N THR A 72 -2.38 4.95 -64.96
CA THR A 72 -1.12 4.26 -64.65
C THR A 72 -0.05 5.25 -64.18
N TYR A 73 0.97 4.74 -63.49
CA TYR A 73 2.00 5.52 -62.81
C TYR A 73 3.42 5.08 -63.19
N LYS A 74 4.32 6.06 -63.25
CA LYS A 74 5.77 5.89 -63.36
C LYS A 74 6.46 6.76 -62.30
N VAL A 75 7.54 6.26 -61.72
CA VAL A 75 8.36 6.95 -60.71
C VAL A 75 9.69 7.33 -61.35
N LEU A 76 9.97 8.64 -61.41
CA LEU A 76 11.17 9.23 -61.98
C LEU A 76 12.11 9.64 -60.86
N PHE A 77 13.42 9.39 -61.04
CA PHE A 77 14.46 9.83 -60.12
C PHE A 77 15.42 10.81 -60.81
N PHE A 78 15.81 11.84 -60.06
CA PHE A 78 16.64 12.97 -60.48
C PHE A 78 17.81 13.10 -59.50
N LYS A 79 18.97 13.59 -59.95
CA LYS A 79 20.00 14.07 -59.00
C LYS A 79 19.48 15.34 -58.32
N ALA A 80 19.81 15.56 -57.04
CA ALA A 80 19.28 16.69 -56.28
C ALA A 80 19.49 18.04 -57.00
N GLY A 81 18.43 18.85 -57.08
CA GLY A 81 18.45 20.17 -57.71
C GLY A 81 18.38 20.18 -59.25
N LEU A 82 18.25 19.03 -59.91
CA LEU A 82 18.02 18.97 -61.36
C LEU A 82 16.54 18.89 -61.71
N GLU A 83 16.10 19.75 -62.64
CA GLU A 83 14.71 19.68 -63.13
C GLU A 83 14.52 18.57 -64.17
N THR A 84 15.41 18.50 -65.16
CA THR A 84 15.48 17.44 -66.17
C THR A 84 16.93 17.22 -66.64
N PRO A 85 17.27 16.06 -67.23
CA PRO A 85 16.46 14.85 -67.31
C PRO A 85 16.44 14.07 -65.99
N GLU A 86 15.46 13.18 -65.85
CA GLU A 86 15.55 12.03 -64.96
C GLU A 86 16.72 11.12 -65.35
N PHE A 87 17.35 10.45 -64.40
CA PHE A 87 18.42 9.47 -64.69
C PHE A 87 17.89 8.03 -64.79
N VAL A 88 16.74 7.76 -64.18
CA VAL A 88 16.00 6.49 -64.30
C VAL A 88 14.50 6.73 -64.07
N SER A 89 13.68 5.88 -64.69
CA SER A 89 12.23 5.83 -64.51
C SER A 89 11.78 4.38 -64.39
N PHE A 90 10.96 4.09 -63.38
CA PHE A 90 10.39 2.75 -63.15
C PHE A 90 8.85 2.80 -63.26
N PRO A 91 8.19 1.81 -63.90
CA PRO A 91 6.74 1.66 -63.78
C PRO A 91 6.39 1.29 -62.33
N SER A 92 5.22 1.72 -61.83
CA SER A 92 4.74 1.21 -60.53
C SER A 92 4.30 -0.26 -60.60
N ASN A 93 3.96 -0.85 -59.46
CA ASN A 93 3.54 -2.25 -59.38
C ASN A 93 2.31 -2.53 -60.28
N ASN A 94 2.11 -3.81 -60.66
CA ASN A 94 0.97 -4.26 -61.48
C ASN A 94 0.90 -3.53 -62.84
N ASP A 95 1.99 -3.55 -63.60
CA ASP A 95 2.19 -2.81 -64.87
C ASP A 95 1.80 -1.32 -64.78
N GLY A 96 2.25 -0.65 -63.72
CA GLY A 96 1.96 0.76 -63.48
C GLY A 96 0.57 1.04 -62.88
N LYS A 97 -0.26 0.05 -62.52
CA LYS A 97 -1.65 0.31 -62.09
C LYS A 97 -1.79 0.61 -60.58
N ASP A 98 -0.84 0.17 -59.77
CA ASP A 98 -0.89 0.34 -58.31
C ASP A 98 -0.24 1.66 -57.89
N ASN A 99 -0.65 2.21 -56.74
CA ASN A 99 -0.13 3.47 -56.18
C ASN A 99 1.11 3.27 -55.28
N MET A 100 1.90 2.25 -55.61
CA MET A 100 3.10 1.84 -54.90
C MET A 100 4.14 1.34 -55.91
N LEU A 101 5.40 1.69 -55.69
CA LEU A 101 6.56 1.06 -56.33
C LEU A 101 7.33 0.25 -55.29
N THR A 102 7.41 -1.06 -55.50
CA THR A 102 8.32 -1.94 -54.77
C THR A 102 9.52 -2.22 -55.67
N ILE A 103 10.73 -1.86 -55.24
CA ILE A 103 11.96 -1.99 -56.06
C ILE A 103 13.13 -2.52 -55.25
N THR A 104 13.87 -3.47 -55.83
CA THR A 104 15.01 -4.15 -55.16
C THR A 104 16.22 -3.22 -55.02
N PHE A 105 17.02 -3.45 -53.97
CA PHE A 105 18.29 -2.77 -53.74
C PHE A 105 19.22 -2.93 -54.95
N ALA A 106 19.23 -4.10 -55.59
CA ALA A 106 20.00 -4.35 -56.81
C ALA A 106 19.63 -3.40 -57.96
N ASN A 107 18.33 -3.18 -58.22
CA ASN A 107 17.90 -2.31 -59.32
C ASN A 107 18.10 -0.83 -59.03
N ILE A 108 18.04 -0.41 -57.75
CA ILE A 108 18.42 0.95 -57.35
C ILE A 108 19.92 1.13 -57.55
N ASP A 109 20.75 0.21 -57.01
CA ASP A 109 22.20 0.32 -57.10
C ASP A 109 22.71 0.30 -58.54
N GLU A 110 22.14 -0.55 -59.40
CA GLU A 110 22.40 -0.57 -60.85
C GLU A 110 22.10 0.80 -61.49
N ALA A 111 20.97 1.42 -61.15
CA ALA A 111 20.60 2.75 -61.66
C ALA A 111 21.49 3.87 -61.12
N LEU A 112 21.94 3.80 -59.85
CA LEU A 112 22.89 4.76 -59.27
C LEU A 112 24.30 4.60 -59.86
N SER A 113 24.70 3.37 -60.16
CA SER A 113 25.93 3.08 -60.91
C SER A 113 25.87 3.65 -62.33
N ALA A 114 24.75 3.47 -63.04
CA ALA A 114 24.52 4.07 -64.35
C ALA A 114 24.47 5.61 -64.32
N ALA A 115 24.02 6.19 -63.20
CA ALA A 115 24.06 7.63 -62.95
C ALA A 115 25.46 8.16 -62.57
N GLY A 116 26.46 7.28 -62.39
CA GLY A 116 27.84 7.65 -62.08
C GLY A 116 28.04 8.11 -60.64
N TYR A 117 27.38 7.47 -59.68
CA TYR A 117 27.79 7.50 -58.26
C TYR A 117 28.73 6.32 -57.96
N GLU A 118 29.72 6.51 -57.09
CA GLU A 118 30.73 5.50 -56.73
C GLU A 118 30.21 4.49 -55.68
N ALA A 119 30.89 3.35 -55.56
CA ALA A 119 30.51 2.31 -54.58
C ALA A 119 30.60 2.84 -53.13
N GLY A 120 29.53 2.72 -52.36
CA GLY A 120 29.39 3.27 -51.01
C GLY A 120 29.17 4.79 -50.93
N GLU A 121 29.04 5.49 -52.06
CA GLU A 121 28.71 6.93 -52.06
C GLU A 121 27.27 7.16 -51.57
N THR A 122 27.05 8.28 -50.88
CA THR A 122 25.70 8.77 -50.55
C THR A 122 25.17 9.62 -51.70
N ALA A 123 24.17 9.12 -52.41
CA ALA A 123 23.49 9.82 -53.48
C ALA A 123 22.32 10.65 -52.92
N GLU A 124 22.46 11.98 -52.92
CA GLU A 124 21.36 12.93 -52.69
C GLU A 124 20.49 13.04 -53.96
N LEU A 125 19.23 12.62 -53.87
CA LEU A 125 18.31 12.55 -55.00
C LEU A 125 17.00 13.29 -54.74
N GLN A 126 16.24 13.45 -55.82
CA GLN A 126 14.82 13.81 -55.76
C GLN A 126 14.01 12.81 -56.59
N TRP A 127 12.82 12.46 -56.13
CA TRP A 127 11.91 11.55 -56.83
C TRP A 127 10.53 12.17 -57.04
N GLN A 128 9.86 11.75 -58.11
CA GLN A 128 8.57 12.26 -58.53
C GLN A 128 7.73 11.13 -59.14
N VAL A 129 6.46 11.04 -58.74
CA VAL A 129 5.48 10.19 -59.41
C VAL A 129 4.77 10.99 -60.49
N VAL A 130 4.65 10.40 -61.69
CA VAL A 130 3.84 10.89 -62.81
C VAL A 130 2.71 9.88 -63.05
N ALA A 131 1.47 10.35 -63.12
CA ALA A 131 0.29 9.57 -63.47
C ALA A 131 -0.21 9.94 -64.87
N THR A 132 -0.69 8.96 -65.63
CA THR A 132 -1.33 9.20 -66.94
C THR A 132 -2.54 8.30 -67.14
N ASN A 133 -3.57 8.81 -67.82
CA ASN A 133 -4.74 8.05 -68.26
C ASN A 133 -4.75 7.80 -69.79
N GLY A 134 -3.65 8.13 -70.47
CA GLY A 134 -3.52 8.11 -71.93
C GLY A 134 -3.82 9.44 -72.63
N ASP A 135 -4.50 10.38 -71.97
CA ASP A 135 -4.86 11.68 -72.54
C ASP A 135 -4.02 12.82 -71.95
N VAL A 136 -3.73 12.76 -70.65
CA VAL A 136 -2.94 13.74 -69.89
C VAL A 136 -1.87 13.05 -69.04
N GLU A 137 -0.81 13.78 -68.69
CA GLU A 137 0.10 13.43 -67.59
C GLU A 137 -0.04 14.48 -66.47
N VAL A 138 -0.14 14.01 -65.21
CA VAL A 138 -0.15 14.84 -64.00
C VAL A 138 0.96 14.34 -63.07
N SER A 139 1.65 15.24 -62.37
CA SER A 139 2.84 14.89 -61.59
C SER A 139 2.77 15.45 -60.17
N THR A 140 3.24 14.65 -59.21
CA THR A 140 3.49 15.07 -57.83
C THR A 140 4.55 16.19 -57.74
N SER A 141 4.68 16.84 -56.59
CA SER A 141 5.90 17.61 -56.28
C SER A 141 7.09 16.67 -56.03
N LYS A 142 8.28 17.07 -56.45
CA LYS A 142 9.53 16.36 -56.15
C LYS A 142 9.77 16.29 -54.64
N ASN A 143 10.12 15.10 -54.16
CA ASN A 143 10.49 14.85 -52.77
C ASN A 143 11.94 14.38 -52.68
N ASN A 144 12.65 14.78 -51.63
CA ASN A 144 14.05 14.39 -51.44
C ASN A 144 14.15 12.93 -50.97
N ILE A 145 15.19 12.23 -51.40
CA ILE A 145 15.51 10.87 -50.96
C ILE A 145 17.02 10.64 -51.06
N GLU A 146 17.59 9.96 -50.07
CA GLU A 146 19.01 9.64 -49.97
C GLU A 146 19.21 8.13 -50.12
N PHE A 147 20.25 7.73 -50.86
CA PHE A 147 20.69 6.34 -50.95
C PHE A 147 22.18 6.23 -50.74
N VAL A 148 22.61 5.45 -49.74
CA VAL A 148 24.00 4.97 -49.69
C VAL A 148 24.10 3.76 -50.59
N ARG A 149 24.94 3.84 -51.64
CA ARG A 149 25.15 2.76 -52.62
C ARG A 149 25.70 1.47 -51.99
N PHE A 150 25.58 0.37 -52.73
CA PHE A 150 26.34 -0.85 -52.42
C PHE A 150 27.82 -0.51 -52.25
N SER A 151 28.33 -0.83 -51.06
CA SER A 151 29.75 -0.73 -50.73
C SER A 151 30.49 -2.00 -51.17
N THR A 152 31.83 -1.96 -51.10
CA THR A 152 32.68 -3.09 -51.53
C THR A 152 32.31 -4.40 -50.83
N ASN A 153 31.91 -4.32 -49.57
CA ASN A 153 31.38 -5.44 -48.80
C ASN A 153 29.94 -5.16 -48.34
N GLY A 154 29.08 -6.16 -48.47
CA GLY A 154 27.76 -6.20 -47.83
C GLY A 154 27.68 -7.36 -46.84
N ILE A 155 26.67 -7.36 -45.96
CA ILE A 155 26.45 -8.40 -44.94
C ILE A 155 25.30 -9.32 -45.40
N LYS A 156 25.49 -10.63 -45.35
CA LYS A 156 24.45 -11.63 -45.65
C LYS A 156 23.53 -11.85 -44.46
N ASN A 157 22.28 -12.25 -44.72
CA ASN A 157 21.32 -12.68 -43.71
C ASN A 157 21.92 -13.74 -42.76
N PHE A 158 21.60 -13.61 -41.47
CA PHE A 158 22.08 -14.47 -40.39
C PHE A 158 20.98 -14.59 -39.31
N ASN A 159 20.86 -15.75 -38.67
CA ASN A 159 19.74 -16.04 -37.76
C ASN A 159 20.07 -15.74 -36.29
N LEU A 160 19.04 -15.38 -35.52
CA LEU A 160 19.07 -15.35 -34.05
C LEU A 160 18.74 -16.74 -33.51
N LEU A 161 19.57 -17.25 -32.59
CA LEU A 161 19.55 -18.66 -32.15
C LEU A 161 18.90 -18.85 -30.77
N LEU A 162 19.29 -18.04 -29.78
CA LEU A 162 18.74 -18.03 -28.43
C LEU A 162 18.66 -16.59 -27.91
N PRO A 163 17.66 -16.25 -27.06
CA PRO A 163 16.48 -17.03 -26.73
C PRO A 163 15.56 -17.18 -27.95
N SER A 164 14.89 -18.31 -28.09
CA SER A 164 13.99 -18.57 -29.24
C SER A 164 12.81 -17.57 -29.30
N ASN A 165 12.30 -17.31 -30.50
CA ASN A 165 11.15 -16.40 -30.69
C ASN A 165 9.95 -16.75 -29.81
N ASN A 166 9.33 -15.73 -29.19
CA ASN A 166 8.26 -15.80 -28.19
C ASN A 166 8.63 -16.51 -26.87
N LYS A 167 9.92 -16.63 -26.54
CA LYS A 167 10.36 -17.19 -25.25
C LYS A 167 9.93 -16.30 -24.08
N VAL A 168 9.35 -16.93 -23.06
CA VAL A 168 9.30 -16.37 -21.71
C VAL A 168 10.62 -16.71 -21.01
N ILE A 169 11.33 -15.69 -20.54
CA ILE A 169 12.46 -15.84 -19.62
C ILE A 169 11.97 -15.55 -18.21
N LYS A 170 12.22 -16.50 -17.30
CA LYS A 170 12.10 -16.26 -15.87
C LYS A 170 13.42 -15.67 -15.37
N ALA A 171 13.35 -14.56 -14.66
CA ALA A 171 14.50 -13.94 -14.01
C ALA A 171 14.21 -13.85 -12.51
N ASP A 172 14.82 -14.72 -11.70
CA ASP A 172 14.74 -14.63 -10.24
C ASP A 172 15.87 -13.73 -9.74
N ILE A 173 15.49 -12.52 -9.33
CA ILE A 173 16.43 -11.48 -8.88
C ILE A 173 16.84 -11.64 -7.41
N TYR A 174 16.24 -12.60 -6.69
CA TYR A 174 16.49 -12.84 -5.26
C TYR A 174 17.10 -14.22 -5.01
N GLY A 175 16.47 -15.30 -5.52
CA GLY A 175 16.95 -16.68 -5.36
C GLY A 175 18.16 -17.01 -6.24
N GLU A 176 18.17 -16.54 -7.49
CA GLU A 176 19.26 -16.73 -8.45
C GLU A 176 19.72 -15.40 -9.11
N PRO A 177 20.15 -14.36 -8.36
CA PRO A 177 20.51 -13.06 -8.92
C PRO A 177 21.62 -13.14 -9.98
N ASN A 178 22.58 -14.06 -9.79
CA ASN A 178 23.68 -14.36 -10.71
C ASN A 178 23.31 -15.40 -11.78
N GLY A 179 22.05 -15.81 -11.89
CA GLY A 179 21.57 -16.72 -12.94
C GLY A 179 21.73 -16.08 -14.32
N GLU A 180 22.29 -16.83 -15.27
CA GLU A 180 22.72 -16.30 -16.56
C GLU A 180 21.73 -16.60 -17.71
N VAL A 181 21.46 -15.58 -18.52
CA VAL A 181 20.64 -15.63 -19.72
C VAL A 181 21.49 -15.29 -20.94
N THR A 182 21.71 -16.28 -21.82
CA THR A 182 22.52 -16.11 -23.04
C THR A 182 21.68 -15.76 -24.26
N PHE A 183 21.97 -14.61 -24.85
CA PHE A 183 21.61 -14.23 -26.21
C PHE A 183 22.68 -14.74 -27.18
N SER A 184 22.30 -15.31 -28.32
CA SER A 184 23.25 -15.81 -29.32
C SER A 184 22.68 -15.81 -30.74
N TRP A 185 23.56 -15.68 -31.73
CA TRP A 185 23.24 -15.56 -33.14
C TRP A 185 24.27 -16.30 -34.01
N GLU A 186 23.95 -16.51 -35.28
CA GLU A 186 24.90 -17.02 -36.27
C GLU A 186 25.97 -15.98 -36.61
N ALA A 187 27.19 -16.44 -36.92
CA ALA A 187 28.24 -15.56 -37.41
C ALA A 187 27.87 -15.00 -38.80
N ALA A 188 27.37 -13.76 -38.83
CA ALA A 188 27.13 -13.02 -40.06
C ALA A 188 28.37 -13.03 -40.97
N ALA A 189 28.16 -13.13 -42.28
CA ALA A 189 29.23 -13.26 -43.27
C ALA A 189 29.14 -12.17 -44.34
N THR A 190 30.28 -11.63 -44.77
CA THR A 190 30.30 -10.61 -45.83
C THR A 190 30.16 -11.22 -47.23
N THR A 191 29.85 -10.39 -48.23
CA THR A 191 29.80 -10.77 -49.65
C THR A 191 31.09 -11.40 -50.13
N THR A 192 32.23 -10.74 -49.89
CA THR A 192 33.56 -11.16 -50.34
C THR A 192 34.29 -12.12 -49.39
N GLY A 193 33.86 -12.22 -48.14
CA GLY A 193 34.60 -12.92 -47.08
C GLY A 193 35.72 -12.09 -46.44
N SER A 194 35.77 -10.77 -46.69
CA SER A 194 36.68 -9.82 -46.05
C SER A 194 35.94 -8.80 -45.16
N GLY A 195 36.68 -8.08 -44.31
CA GLY A 195 36.16 -7.11 -43.33
C GLY A 195 35.84 -7.74 -41.97
N THR A 196 36.10 -6.99 -40.89
CA THR A 196 35.75 -7.39 -39.52
C THR A 196 34.34 -6.92 -39.19
N ILE A 197 33.47 -7.82 -38.75
CA ILE A 197 32.12 -7.49 -38.29
C ILE A 197 32.14 -7.29 -36.76
N VAL A 198 31.51 -6.20 -36.32
CA VAL A 198 31.11 -5.95 -34.93
C VAL A 198 29.59 -6.09 -34.81
N TYR A 199 29.11 -6.44 -33.62
CA TYR A 199 27.68 -6.61 -33.35
C TYR A 199 27.21 -5.63 -32.29
N THR A 200 25.93 -5.27 -32.32
CA THR A 200 25.24 -4.61 -31.21
C THR A 200 23.93 -5.33 -30.97
N LEU A 201 23.73 -5.83 -29.75
CA LEU A 201 22.45 -6.40 -29.32
C LEU A 201 21.50 -5.25 -28.97
N LEU A 202 20.30 -5.26 -29.55
CA LEU A 202 19.31 -4.20 -29.42
C LEU A 202 18.00 -4.77 -28.87
N PHE A 203 17.39 -4.06 -27.92
CA PHE A 203 16.04 -4.30 -27.41
C PHE A 203 15.18 -3.07 -27.64
N ASP A 204 13.89 -3.28 -27.91
CA ASP A 204 12.93 -2.22 -28.23
C ASP A 204 11.50 -2.65 -27.84
N GLU A 205 10.56 -1.72 -27.80
CA GLU A 205 9.16 -1.95 -27.42
C GLU A 205 8.39 -2.76 -28.47
N LEU A 206 7.26 -3.35 -28.08
CA LEU A 206 6.38 -4.06 -29.01
C LEU A 206 5.84 -3.13 -30.11
N GLY A 207 6.28 -3.36 -31.34
CA GLY A 207 5.96 -2.52 -32.51
C GLY A 207 7.12 -1.63 -32.97
N GLY A 208 8.16 -1.49 -32.15
CA GLY A 208 9.36 -0.72 -32.45
C GLY A 208 10.17 -1.21 -33.67
N ASN A 209 11.09 -0.35 -34.12
CA ASN A 209 11.89 -0.49 -35.34
C ASN A 209 13.41 -0.42 -35.09
N PHE A 210 13.83 -0.30 -33.83
CA PHE A 210 15.21 -0.09 -33.37
C PHE A 210 15.89 1.21 -33.86
N SER A 211 15.14 2.28 -34.20
CA SER A 211 15.74 3.60 -34.45
C SER A 211 16.07 4.37 -33.18
N ASP A 212 15.33 4.13 -32.09
CA ASP A 212 15.62 4.61 -30.73
C ASP A 212 15.41 3.46 -29.74
N PRO A 213 16.36 2.50 -29.65
CA PRO A 213 16.14 1.22 -28.98
C PRO A 213 16.21 1.36 -27.45
N LEU A 214 15.19 0.82 -26.77
CA LEU A 214 15.06 0.74 -25.31
C LEU A 214 16.35 0.34 -24.58
N LYS A 215 17.13 -0.61 -25.12
CA LYS A 215 18.50 -0.93 -24.68
C LYS A 215 19.42 -1.27 -25.84
N SER A 216 20.71 -0.97 -25.69
CA SER A 216 21.74 -1.21 -26.70
C SER A 216 23.06 -1.67 -26.05
N PHE A 217 23.54 -2.85 -26.45
CA PHE A 217 24.75 -3.48 -25.89
C PHE A 217 25.78 -3.77 -27.00
N PRO A 218 26.84 -2.95 -27.13
CA PRO A 218 27.91 -3.17 -28.11
C PRO A 218 28.76 -4.41 -27.81
N ILE A 219 28.96 -5.28 -28.79
CA ILE A 219 29.66 -6.57 -28.68
C ILE A 219 30.94 -6.51 -29.53
N ALA A 220 32.08 -6.40 -28.85
CA ALA A 220 33.38 -6.20 -29.52
C ALA A 220 33.88 -7.43 -30.30
N SER A 221 33.47 -8.64 -29.89
CA SER A 221 33.85 -9.90 -30.55
C SER A 221 32.96 -11.06 -30.09
N GLY A 222 32.73 -12.05 -30.95
CA GLY A 222 31.92 -13.23 -30.66
C GLY A 222 30.47 -13.11 -31.16
N THR A 223 29.69 -14.17 -30.97
CA THR A 223 28.29 -14.27 -31.45
C THR A 223 27.30 -14.58 -30.32
N SER A 224 27.63 -14.13 -29.11
CA SER A 224 26.79 -14.28 -27.93
C SER A 224 27.02 -13.14 -26.92
N PHE A 225 26.01 -12.88 -26.11
CA PHE A 225 26.02 -11.95 -24.98
C PHE A 225 25.24 -12.56 -23.82
N THR A 226 25.65 -12.30 -22.58
CA THR A 226 24.98 -12.85 -21.39
C THR A 226 24.55 -11.71 -20.47
N MET A 227 23.33 -11.82 -19.94
CA MET A 227 22.83 -10.96 -18.87
C MET A 227 22.56 -11.80 -17.63
N THR A 228 22.78 -11.23 -16.44
CA THR A 228 22.33 -11.84 -15.18
C THR A 228 20.86 -11.51 -14.89
N ASN A 229 20.21 -12.31 -14.05
CA ASN A 229 18.86 -12.02 -13.58
C ASN A 229 18.76 -10.63 -12.92
N THR A 230 19.74 -10.22 -12.11
CA THR A 230 19.81 -8.86 -11.54
C THR A 230 19.81 -7.79 -12.64
N GLN A 231 20.65 -7.89 -13.67
CA GLN A 231 20.67 -6.93 -14.78
C GLN A 231 19.35 -6.92 -15.57
N ILE A 232 18.67 -8.05 -15.70
CA ILE A 232 17.34 -8.12 -16.34
C ILE A 232 16.30 -7.38 -15.48
N GLY A 233 16.36 -7.52 -14.16
CA GLY A 233 15.54 -6.75 -13.23
C GLY A 233 15.79 -5.25 -13.33
N GLU A 234 17.05 -4.83 -13.28
CA GLU A 234 17.45 -3.41 -13.36
C GLU A 234 17.09 -2.77 -14.70
N GLU A 235 17.30 -3.46 -15.82
CA GLU A 235 17.13 -2.88 -17.16
C GLU A 235 15.69 -2.98 -17.69
N PHE A 236 14.88 -3.95 -17.22
CA PHE A 236 13.57 -4.28 -17.80
C PHE A 236 12.39 -4.42 -16.80
N ALA A 237 12.53 -4.01 -15.53
CA ALA A 237 11.44 -4.09 -14.53
C ALA A 237 10.05 -3.63 -15.05
N ASP A 238 10.01 -2.47 -15.71
CA ASP A 238 8.79 -1.85 -16.24
C ASP A 238 8.42 -2.35 -17.66
N ALA A 239 9.33 -3.05 -18.35
CA ALA A 239 9.27 -3.35 -19.78
C ALA A 239 9.10 -4.86 -20.06
N LYS A 240 8.05 -5.47 -19.51
CA LYS A 240 7.86 -6.94 -19.50
C LYS A 240 7.73 -7.64 -20.87
N HIS A 241 7.48 -6.91 -21.95
CA HIS A 241 7.34 -7.47 -23.29
C HIS A 241 8.18 -6.64 -24.27
N VAL A 242 9.15 -7.27 -24.93
CA VAL A 242 10.10 -6.59 -25.82
C VAL A 242 10.30 -7.36 -27.12
N ILE A 243 10.81 -6.65 -28.13
CA ILE A 243 11.46 -7.26 -29.29
C ILE A 243 12.98 -7.13 -29.13
N TRP A 244 13.73 -8.07 -29.68
CA TRP A 244 15.19 -8.01 -29.73
C TRP A 244 15.72 -8.34 -31.12
N THR A 245 16.87 -7.75 -31.46
CA THR A 245 17.64 -8.10 -32.65
C THR A 245 19.14 -7.86 -32.43
N VAL A 246 19.95 -8.29 -33.38
CA VAL A 246 21.38 -7.98 -33.45
C VAL A 246 21.63 -7.17 -34.71
N ASN A 247 22.19 -5.97 -34.56
CA ASN A 247 22.74 -5.19 -35.66
C ASN A 247 24.18 -5.64 -35.91
N ALA A 248 24.43 -6.27 -37.05
CA ALA A 248 25.78 -6.56 -37.54
C ALA A 248 26.27 -5.36 -38.37
N LYS A 249 27.48 -4.88 -38.14
CA LYS A 249 28.11 -3.83 -38.95
C LYS A 249 29.56 -4.18 -39.27
N ILE A 250 30.00 -3.91 -40.49
CA ILE A 250 31.42 -4.02 -40.85
C ILE A 250 32.13 -2.78 -40.28
N SER A 251 33.18 -3.01 -39.49
CA SER A 251 33.87 -1.99 -38.67
C SER A 251 34.34 -0.75 -39.44
N ASP A 252 34.92 -0.94 -40.63
CA ASP A 252 35.49 0.13 -41.47
C ASP A 252 34.59 0.50 -42.69
N ASP A 253 33.32 0.08 -42.70
CA ASP A 253 32.40 0.23 -43.83
C ASP A 253 31.05 0.83 -43.36
N VAL A 254 30.22 1.29 -44.30
CA VAL A 254 28.87 1.82 -44.02
C VAL A 254 27.82 0.72 -43.96
N SER A 255 28.10 -0.46 -44.52
CA SER A 255 27.17 -1.59 -44.57
C SER A 255 26.87 -2.19 -43.20
N GLU A 256 25.60 -2.15 -42.80
CA GLU A 256 25.03 -2.86 -41.65
C GLU A 256 23.79 -3.68 -42.02
N LEU A 257 23.45 -4.65 -41.17
CA LEU A 257 22.25 -5.49 -41.30
C LEU A 257 21.73 -5.89 -39.91
N LYS A 258 20.46 -5.64 -39.64
CA LYS A 258 19.74 -6.17 -38.46
C LYS A 258 19.16 -7.54 -38.81
N ALA A 259 19.35 -8.52 -37.93
CA ALA A 259 18.71 -9.83 -38.07
C ALA A 259 17.17 -9.73 -37.95
N GLU A 260 16.45 -10.76 -38.41
CA GLU A 260 14.99 -10.84 -38.20
C GLU A 260 14.68 -10.83 -36.69
N LYS A 261 13.87 -9.84 -36.25
CA LYS A 261 13.62 -9.60 -34.84
C LYS A 261 12.80 -10.72 -34.19
N GLN A 262 13.12 -11.04 -32.94
CA GLN A 262 12.40 -12.03 -32.15
C GLN A 262 11.72 -11.38 -30.95
N PHE A 263 10.56 -11.91 -30.58
CA PHE A 263 9.75 -11.45 -29.45
C PHE A 263 10.19 -12.15 -28.16
N LEU A 264 10.16 -11.43 -27.05
CA LEU A 264 10.61 -11.90 -25.74
C LEU A 264 9.73 -11.35 -24.62
N ASN A 265 9.44 -12.19 -23.62
CA ASN A 265 8.66 -11.80 -22.45
C ASN A 265 9.50 -12.04 -21.18
N TRP A 266 9.58 -11.03 -20.31
CA TRP A 266 10.28 -11.10 -19.03
C TRP A 266 9.31 -11.41 -17.89
N ASP A 267 9.44 -12.61 -17.33
CA ASP A 267 8.80 -13.05 -16.09
C ASP A 267 9.77 -12.83 -14.94
N VAL A 268 9.98 -11.56 -14.59
CA VAL A 268 10.83 -11.15 -13.45
C VAL A 268 10.10 -11.52 -12.17
N PHE A 269 10.65 -12.47 -11.42
CA PHE A 269 10.08 -12.91 -10.15
C PHE A 269 10.34 -11.86 -9.09
N VAL A 270 9.24 -11.31 -8.55
CA VAL A 270 9.26 -10.33 -7.46
C VAL A 270 8.35 -10.81 -6.34
N ILE A 271 8.89 -10.81 -5.11
CA ILE A 271 8.17 -11.22 -3.92
C ILE A 271 7.29 -10.05 -3.48
N ASN A 272 5.99 -10.15 -3.78
CA ASN A 272 4.97 -9.15 -3.43
C ASN A 272 4.16 -9.56 -2.17
N GLU A 273 4.20 -10.84 -1.82
CA GLU A 273 3.54 -11.45 -0.66
C GLU A 273 4.58 -12.30 0.08
N LEU A 274 4.50 -12.37 1.41
CA LEU A 274 5.38 -13.17 2.25
C LEU A 274 4.57 -13.77 3.40
N TYR A 275 4.86 -15.00 3.81
CA TYR A 275 4.11 -15.69 4.86
C TYR A 275 5.04 -16.40 5.86
N LEU A 276 4.77 -16.27 7.16
CA LEU A 276 5.49 -16.94 8.23
C LEU A 276 4.95 -18.35 8.49
N VAL A 277 5.80 -19.37 8.37
CA VAL A 277 5.49 -20.77 8.72
C VAL A 277 6.50 -21.27 9.77
N GLY A 278 6.08 -22.11 10.72
CA GLY A 278 6.95 -22.51 11.83
C GLY A 278 6.28 -23.44 12.83
N SER A 279 6.97 -23.76 13.92
CA SER A 279 6.43 -24.61 14.98
C SER A 279 5.18 -24.01 15.65
N HIS A 280 5.08 -22.68 15.71
CA HIS A 280 3.92 -21.94 16.22
C HIS A 280 2.61 -22.28 15.48
N ASN A 281 2.69 -22.58 14.18
CA ASN A 281 1.56 -23.02 13.36
C ASN A 281 1.63 -24.51 12.96
N GLY A 282 2.49 -25.30 13.62
CA GLY A 282 2.66 -26.73 13.37
C GLY A 282 3.28 -27.08 12.02
N TRP A 283 4.07 -26.16 11.42
CA TRP A 283 4.66 -26.26 10.08
C TRP A 283 3.62 -26.42 8.96
N ASN A 284 2.41 -25.89 9.16
CA ASN A 284 1.33 -25.92 8.18
C ASN A 284 1.42 -24.71 7.24
N ASN A 285 1.93 -24.92 6.03
CA ASN A 285 2.08 -23.88 5.01
C ASN A 285 0.75 -23.31 4.49
N ALA A 286 -0.37 -24.01 4.65
CA ALA A 286 -1.70 -23.52 4.28
C ALA A 286 -2.32 -22.59 5.34
N THR A 287 -1.72 -22.51 6.54
CA THR A 287 -2.11 -21.58 7.62
C THR A 287 -0.90 -20.74 8.06
N ALA A 288 -0.02 -20.40 7.11
CA ALA A 288 1.09 -19.47 7.34
C ALA A 288 0.57 -18.04 7.50
N HIS A 289 1.18 -17.25 8.39
CA HIS A 289 0.70 -15.91 8.73
C HIS A 289 1.23 -14.90 7.71
N ALA A 290 0.33 -14.17 7.04
CA ALA A 290 0.71 -13.18 6.04
C ALA A 290 1.46 -12.00 6.66
N PHE A 291 2.58 -11.59 6.08
CA PHE A 291 3.21 -10.32 6.35
C PHE A 291 2.44 -9.19 5.66
N LYS A 292 2.46 -8.01 6.26
CA LYS A 292 2.14 -6.76 5.57
C LYS A 292 3.30 -6.37 4.67
N SER A 293 3.04 -5.97 3.42
CA SER A 293 4.08 -5.43 2.55
C SER A 293 4.21 -3.91 2.73
N ASN A 294 5.45 -3.46 2.90
CA ASN A 294 5.83 -2.05 2.92
C ASN A 294 6.34 -1.57 1.53
N GLY A 295 6.15 -2.42 0.50
CA GLY A 295 6.54 -2.17 -0.89
C GLY A 295 8.00 -2.52 -1.18
N LYS A 296 8.33 -2.65 -2.48
CA LYS A 296 9.70 -2.91 -3.00
C LYS A 296 10.41 -4.16 -2.42
N GLY A 297 9.66 -5.14 -1.92
CA GLY A 297 10.22 -6.33 -1.25
C GLY A 297 10.52 -6.15 0.24
N GLY A 298 10.06 -5.05 0.85
CA GLY A 298 9.99 -4.88 2.30
C GLY A 298 8.69 -5.44 2.88
N PHE A 299 8.79 -6.11 4.02
CA PHE A 299 7.69 -6.80 4.71
C PHE A 299 7.80 -6.68 6.23
N GLU A 300 6.66 -6.63 6.93
CA GLU A 300 6.61 -6.66 8.39
C GLU A 300 5.43 -7.50 8.93
N LEU A 301 5.65 -8.16 10.07
CA LEU A 301 4.66 -8.95 10.79
C LEU A 301 4.90 -8.81 12.30
N GLN A 302 3.86 -8.47 13.06
CA GLN A 302 3.84 -8.63 14.51
C GLN A 302 3.11 -9.94 14.86
N ILE A 303 3.70 -10.78 15.72
CA ILE A 303 3.16 -12.11 16.07
C ILE A 303 3.68 -12.62 17.42
N ASP A 304 2.84 -13.35 18.16
CA ASP A 304 3.23 -14.09 19.35
C ASP A 304 3.97 -15.39 19.00
N LEU A 305 5.14 -15.59 19.61
CA LEU A 305 5.92 -16.83 19.49
C LEU A 305 6.34 -17.32 20.88
N SER A 306 6.40 -18.64 21.04
CA SER A 306 6.84 -19.32 22.27
C SER A 306 8.36 -19.46 22.34
N ALA A 307 8.90 -19.55 23.56
CA ALA A 307 10.30 -19.86 23.79
C ALA A 307 10.72 -21.15 23.04
N ASN A 308 11.72 -21.04 22.16
CA ASN A 308 12.23 -22.08 21.25
C ASN A 308 11.41 -22.32 19.97
N ASP A 309 10.39 -21.51 19.64
CA ASP A 309 9.73 -21.61 18.33
C ASP A 309 10.73 -21.35 17.19
N GLU A 310 10.58 -22.13 16.12
CA GLU A 310 11.39 -22.10 14.91
C GLU A 310 10.53 -21.79 13.68
N PHE A 311 11.00 -20.96 12.76
CA PHE A 311 10.22 -20.47 11.63
C PHE A 311 11.05 -20.13 10.38
N LYS A 312 10.32 -19.98 9.26
CA LYS A 312 10.77 -19.69 7.90
C LYS A 312 9.76 -18.79 7.18
N PHE A 313 10.10 -18.34 5.97
CA PHE A 313 9.24 -17.50 5.14
C PHE A 313 8.91 -18.18 3.81
N LEU A 314 7.64 -18.11 3.41
CA LEU A 314 7.14 -18.61 2.13
C LEU A 314 6.82 -17.41 1.23
N PRO A 315 7.34 -17.33 -0.01
CA PRO A 315 6.97 -16.30 -0.97
C PRO A 315 5.63 -16.58 -1.67
N THR A 316 4.95 -17.68 -1.31
CA THR A 316 3.64 -18.09 -1.83
C THR A 316 2.95 -18.98 -0.80
N LEU A 317 1.70 -18.67 -0.44
CA LEU A 317 0.93 -19.43 0.56
C LEU A 317 0.66 -20.87 0.09
N GLY A 318 0.72 -21.84 1.00
CA GLY A 318 0.35 -23.23 0.74
C GLY A 318 1.39 -24.10 0.00
N THR A 319 2.57 -23.56 -0.33
CA THR A 319 3.71 -24.35 -0.80
C THR A 319 4.98 -24.06 0.00
N TYR A 320 5.96 -24.96 -0.09
CA TYR A 320 7.35 -24.73 0.35
C TYR A 320 8.28 -24.42 -0.84
N ASP A 321 7.76 -24.33 -2.07
CA ASP A 321 8.58 -24.06 -3.25
C ASP A 321 9.22 -22.66 -3.16
N GLY A 322 10.55 -22.64 -3.02
CA GLY A 322 11.34 -21.40 -2.91
C GLY A 322 11.28 -20.73 -1.53
N ASP A 323 11.10 -21.50 -0.46
CA ASP A 323 11.10 -20.99 0.92
C ASP A 323 12.46 -20.38 1.33
N TRP A 324 12.40 -19.45 2.28
CA TRP A 324 13.54 -18.67 2.77
C TRP A 324 13.75 -18.89 4.26
N GLY A 325 15.01 -19.04 4.66
CA GLY A 325 15.47 -19.10 6.04
C GLY A 325 16.68 -18.18 6.26
N GLU A 326 17.29 -18.26 7.43
CA GLU A 326 18.52 -17.52 7.74
C GLU A 326 19.72 -18.14 7.01
N ASP A 327 20.67 -17.31 6.56
CA ASP A 327 21.98 -17.76 6.10
C ASP A 327 22.85 -18.20 7.31
N PRO A 328 23.20 -19.49 7.46
CA PRO A 328 24.02 -19.97 8.58
C PRO A 328 25.43 -19.36 8.62
N SER A 329 25.88 -18.73 7.54
CA SER A 329 27.15 -18.02 7.43
C SER A 329 27.05 -16.53 7.76
N ASN A 330 25.85 -15.93 7.65
CA ASN A 330 25.60 -14.50 7.81
C ASN A 330 24.32 -14.23 8.62
N PRO A 331 24.34 -14.40 9.96
CA PRO A 331 23.16 -14.19 10.80
C PRO A 331 22.49 -12.82 10.60
N GLY A 332 21.16 -12.80 10.57
CA GLY A 332 20.37 -11.62 10.17
C GLY A 332 20.30 -11.37 8.65
N LYS A 333 20.78 -12.31 7.82
CA LYS A 333 20.52 -12.37 6.37
C LYS A 333 19.66 -13.57 6.01
N LEU A 334 18.91 -13.44 4.92
CA LEU A 334 18.11 -14.52 4.34
C LEU A 334 18.83 -15.17 3.16
N ILE A 335 18.65 -16.49 3.02
CA ILE A 335 19.01 -17.25 1.83
C ILE A 335 17.92 -18.29 1.54
N GLN A 336 17.82 -18.72 0.28
CA GLN A 336 16.84 -19.72 -0.17
C GLN A 336 17.43 -21.14 -0.20
N ASN A 337 18.70 -21.28 -0.61
CA ASN A 337 19.37 -22.57 -0.76
C ASN A 337 20.42 -22.77 0.34
N GLY A 338 20.28 -23.82 1.15
CA GLY A 338 21.22 -24.14 2.24
C GLY A 338 21.04 -23.28 3.50
N GLU A 339 19.83 -22.74 3.68
CA GLU A 339 19.41 -21.95 4.84
C GLU A 339 19.26 -22.76 6.14
N GLN A 340 18.90 -22.07 7.22
CA GLN A 340 18.37 -22.65 8.45
C GLN A 340 17.08 -21.96 8.93
N ASN A 341 16.27 -22.69 9.71
CA ASN A 341 15.19 -22.11 10.50
C ASN A 341 15.73 -20.96 11.38
N LEU A 342 15.01 -19.84 11.43
CA LEU A 342 15.19 -18.86 12.51
C LEU A 342 14.59 -19.42 13.80
N LYS A 343 15.08 -18.93 14.95
CA LYS A 343 14.63 -19.38 16.27
C LYS A 343 14.54 -18.24 17.27
N VAL A 344 13.44 -18.18 18.02
CA VAL A 344 13.29 -17.28 19.18
C VAL A 344 13.61 -18.01 20.49
N LEU A 345 14.17 -17.29 21.46
CA LEU A 345 14.60 -17.88 22.74
C LEU A 345 13.56 -17.71 23.86
N ASN A 346 12.80 -16.62 23.84
CA ASN A 346 11.81 -16.27 24.87
C ASN A 346 10.38 -16.35 24.31
N THR A 347 9.40 -16.61 25.16
CA THR A 347 8.00 -16.38 24.81
C THR A 347 7.73 -14.89 24.83
N SER A 348 7.34 -14.31 23.70
CA SER A 348 7.02 -12.90 23.57
C SER A 348 6.19 -12.65 22.31
N THR A 349 5.55 -11.49 22.22
CA THR A 349 5.18 -10.89 20.95
C THR A 349 6.47 -10.38 20.27
N TYR A 350 6.62 -10.61 18.97
CA TYR A 350 7.77 -10.17 18.17
C TYR A 350 7.33 -9.33 16.98
N ILE A 351 8.11 -8.29 16.65
CA ILE A 351 8.10 -7.69 15.31
C ILE A 351 9.18 -8.40 14.47
N ILE A 352 8.78 -8.92 13.32
CA ILE A 352 9.65 -9.52 12.30
C ILE A 352 9.59 -8.62 11.05
N THR A 353 10.71 -8.01 10.70
CA THR A 353 10.87 -7.17 9.49
C THR A 353 11.81 -7.87 8.50
N VAL A 354 11.42 -7.94 7.22
CA VAL A 354 12.21 -8.54 6.13
C VAL A 354 12.37 -7.54 4.99
N ASP A 355 13.57 -7.46 4.41
CA ASP A 355 13.88 -6.63 3.24
C ASP A 355 14.67 -7.45 2.20
N PHE A 356 14.00 -7.88 1.13
CA PHE A 356 14.62 -8.66 0.06
C PHE A 356 15.70 -7.93 -0.75
N PRO A 357 15.58 -6.62 -1.08
CA PRO A 357 16.65 -5.86 -1.73
C PRO A 357 18.02 -5.91 -1.04
N THR A 358 18.07 -6.02 0.30
CA THR A 358 19.32 -6.26 1.04
C THR A 358 19.45 -7.69 1.59
N LEU A 359 18.48 -8.57 1.31
CA LEU A 359 18.29 -9.89 1.94
C LEU A 359 18.42 -9.84 3.47
N SER A 360 17.93 -8.78 4.13
CA SER A 360 18.04 -8.64 5.59
C SER A 360 16.77 -9.06 6.33
N ILE A 361 16.96 -9.53 7.55
CA ILE A 361 15.89 -9.81 8.50
C ILE A 361 16.21 -9.23 9.87
N THR A 362 15.19 -8.70 10.53
CA THR A 362 15.20 -8.28 11.93
C THR A 362 14.10 -9.02 12.68
N VAL A 363 14.45 -9.64 13.80
CA VAL A 363 13.50 -10.21 14.77
C VAL A 363 13.73 -9.49 16.10
N LYS A 364 12.71 -8.82 16.62
CA LYS A 364 12.76 -8.06 17.89
C LYS A 364 11.57 -8.42 18.75
N GLU A 365 11.81 -8.60 20.05
CA GLU A 365 10.71 -8.61 21.03
C GLU A 365 9.98 -7.27 20.94
N PHE A 366 8.66 -7.31 20.79
CA PHE A 366 7.82 -6.14 20.85
C PHE A 366 7.87 -5.58 22.27
N THR A 367 7.95 -4.25 22.40
CA THR A 367 7.90 -3.55 23.68
C THR A 367 6.81 -2.50 23.62
N ALA A 368 5.87 -2.54 24.57
CA ALA A 368 4.86 -1.51 24.72
C ALA A 368 5.53 -0.15 25.00
N PRO A 369 4.99 0.97 24.51
CA PRO A 369 5.55 2.29 24.78
C PRO A 369 5.51 2.62 26.27
N ASP A 370 6.42 3.45 26.78
CA ASP A 370 6.40 3.89 28.20
C ASP A 370 5.13 4.71 28.54
N ASN A 371 4.54 5.37 27.54
CA ASN A 371 3.44 6.32 27.67
C ASN A 371 2.41 6.10 26.56
N LEU A 372 1.16 6.51 26.81
CA LEU A 372 0.10 6.55 25.82
C LEU A 372 -0.80 7.76 26.06
N PHE A 373 -1.23 8.43 24.99
CA PHE A 373 -2.09 9.62 25.05
C PHE A 373 -3.26 9.52 24.08
N MET A 374 -4.47 9.90 24.50
CA MET A 374 -5.67 9.92 23.66
C MET A 374 -5.81 11.26 22.93
N VAL A 375 -5.89 11.24 21.60
CA VAL A 375 -6.11 12.41 20.74
C VAL A 375 -7.36 12.20 19.89
N GLY A 376 -8.14 13.25 19.61
CA GLY A 376 -9.38 13.09 18.86
C GLY A 376 -10.24 14.34 18.78
N SER A 377 -11.50 14.19 18.34
CA SER A 377 -12.51 15.26 18.40
C SER A 377 -12.63 15.88 19.80
N ILE A 378 -12.48 15.04 20.83
CA ILE A 378 -12.46 15.36 22.26
C ILE A 378 -11.51 16.51 22.64
N ASN A 379 -10.44 16.73 21.88
CA ASN A 379 -9.48 17.82 22.08
C ASN A 379 -9.20 18.62 20.79
N GLY A 380 -10.07 18.49 19.78
CA GLY A 380 -9.93 19.18 18.49
C GLY A 380 -8.76 18.68 17.63
N TRP A 381 -8.38 17.40 17.76
CA TRP A 381 -7.24 16.78 17.07
C TRP A 381 -5.88 17.45 17.35
N ASN A 382 -5.74 18.02 18.55
CA ASN A 382 -4.52 18.69 18.99
C ASN A 382 -3.63 17.72 19.78
N ASN A 383 -2.60 17.18 19.10
CA ASN A 383 -1.65 16.21 19.66
C ASN A 383 -0.82 16.77 20.84
N ALA A 384 -0.64 18.09 20.95
CA ALA A 384 0.04 18.73 22.08
C ALA A 384 -0.84 18.82 23.34
N THR A 385 -2.14 18.53 23.23
CA THR A 385 -3.10 18.46 24.35
C THR A 385 -3.78 17.09 24.45
N ALA A 386 -3.11 16.03 23.98
CA ALA A 386 -3.61 14.66 24.10
C ALA A 386 -3.67 14.22 25.58
N LEU A 387 -4.68 13.45 25.95
CA LEU A 387 -4.97 13.09 27.34
C LEU A 387 -4.16 11.86 27.76
N PRO A 388 -3.31 11.93 28.80
CA PRO A 388 -2.49 10.79 29.21
C PRO A 388 -3.36 9.66 29.77
N PHE A 389 -3.03 8.43 29.37
CA PHE A 389 -3.49 7.23 30.04
C PHE A 389 -2.73 7.00 31.35
N TYR A 390 -3.33 6.26 32.28
CA TYR A 390 -2.56 5.56 33.31
C TYR A 390 -1.90 4.32 32.69
N ASN A 391 -0.59 4.17 32.85
CA ASN A 391 0.16 2.95 32.53
C ASN A 391 0.22 2.06 33.80
N ASP A 392 -0.10 0.78 33.69
CA ASP A 392 0.02 -0.15 34.82
C ASP A 392 1.45 -0.64 35.09
N GLY A 393 2.36 -0.47 34.12
CA GLY A 393 3.74 -0.94 34.14
C GLY A 393 4.00 -2.22 33.35
N ASN A 394 2.94 -2.87 32.82
CA ASN A 394 2.98 -4.15 32.12
C ASN A 394 2.34 -4.03 30.71
N GLY A 395 2.39 -2.85 30.08
CA GLY A 395 1.85 -2.61 28.74
C GLY A 395 0.32 -2.46 28.68
N VAL A 396 -0.38 -2.37 29.82
CA VAL A 396 -1.83 -2.12 29.89
C VAL A 396 -2.09 -0.68 30.30
N PHE A 397 -2.84 0.03 29.46
CA PHE A 397 -3.18 1.43 29.63
C PHE A 397 -4.68 1.60 29.91
N SER A 398 -5.05 2.44 30.87
CA SER A 398 -6.45 2.75 31.19
C SER A 398 -6.73 4.25 31.37
N LEU A 399 -7.86 4.73 30.84
CA LEU A 399 -8.33 6.11 30.98
C LEU A 399 -9.86 6.16 31.02
N THR A 400 -10.45 6.96 31.91
CA THR A 400 -11.91 7.16 31.92
C THR A 400 -12.30 8.54 31.37
N TYR A 401 -13.13 8.57 30.33
CA TYR A 401 -13.53 9.81 29.65
C TYR A 401 -15.04 9.89 29.42
N THR A 402 -15.56 11.11 29.25
CA THR A 402 -16.99 11.35 28.98
C THR A 402 -17.15 11.80 27.53
N PHE A 403 -17.55 10.89 26.67
CA PHE A 403 -17.67 11.11 25.23
C PHE A 403 -19.07 11.59 24.82
N SER A 404 -19.10 12.37 23.74
CA SER A 404 -20.29 12.72 22.96
C SER A 404 -20.57 11.69 21.87
N VAL A 405 -21.76 11.74 21.27
CA VAL A 405 -22.08 10.90 20.11
C VAL A 405 -21.33 11.39 18.86
N ASN A 406 -20.71 10.46 18.14
CA ASN A 406 -19.74 10.70 17.06
C ASN A 406 -18.42 11.36 17.50
N ASP A 407 -18.05 11.28 18.78
CA ASP A 407 -16.64 11.51 19.12
C ASP A 407 -15.76 10.42 18.48
N GLU A 408 -14.59 10.82 17.99
CA GLU A 408 -13.59 9.95 17.36
C GLU A 408 -12.23 10.21 17.99
N PHE A 409 -11.45 9.15 18.20
CA PHE A 409 -10.11 9.25 18.77
C PHE A 409 -9.16 8.15 18.29
N LYS A 410 -7.88 8.36 18.54
CA LYS A 410 -6.80 7.36 18.41
C LYS A 410 -5.73 7.62 19.50
N PHE A 411 -4.63 6.87 19.47
CA PHE A 411 -3.60 6.90 20.50
C PHE A 411 -2.25 7.37 19.98
N LEU A 412 -1.52 8.12 20.78
CA LEU A 412 -0.14 8.56 20.51
C LEU A 412 0.79 7.93 21.56
N PRO A 413 1.91 7.29 21.18
CA PRO A 413 2.92 6.86 22.14
C PRO A 413 3.78 8.04 22.65
N THR A 414 3.89 9.11 21.85
CA THR A 414 4.64 10.33 22.17
C THR A 414 3.75 11.56 22.06
N LEU A 415 3.66 12.35 23.13
CA LEU A 415 2.87 13.59 23.16
C LEU A 415 3.42 14.62 22.17
N GLY A 416 2.53 15.27 21.41
CA GLY A 416 2.90 16.36 20.49
C GLY A 416 3.37 15.95 19.10
N THR A 417 3.42 14.66 18.78
CA THR A 417 3.57 14.17 17.40
C THR A 417 2.48 13.16 17.02
N TYR A 418 2.37 12.85 15.74
CA TYR A 418 1.62 11.71 15.20
C TYR A 418 2.54 10.55 14.77
N ASP A 419 3.87 10.70 14.90
CA ASP A 419 4.82 9.66 14.48
C ASP A 419 4.58 8.34 15.25
N GLY A 420 4.14 7.30 14.55
CA GLY A 420 3.83 5.99 15.12
C GLY A 420 2.58 5.98 16.00
N ASP A 421 1.55 6.75 15.65
CA ASP A 421 0.24 6.68 16.29
C ASP A 421 -0.47 5.32 16.07
N TRP A 422 -1.42 4.97 16.93
CA TRP A 422 -2.12 3.68 16.92
C TRP A 422 -3.63 3.88 16.94
N GLY A 423 -4.36 3.05 16.21
CA GLY A 423 -5.83 3.09 16.11
C GLY A 423 -6.47 1.70 16.12
N GLU A 424 -7.75 1.66 15.77
CA GLU A 424 -8.47 0.38 15.61
C GLU A 424 -8.14 -0.28 14.28
N ASP A 425 -8.08 -1.61 14.28
CA ASP A 425 -7.99 -2.41 13.06
C ASP A 425 -9.33 -2.35 12.28
N PRO A 426 -9.35 -1.85 11.03
CA PRO A 426 -10.57 -1.71 10.24
C PRO A 426 -11.20 -3.05 9.82
N ASP A 427 -10.41 -4.15 9.80
CA ASP A 427 -10.87 -5.50 9.46
C ASP A 427 -11.23 -6.32 10.73
N ASN A 428 -10.76 -5.90 11.92
CA ASN A 428 -10.98 -6.59 13.19
C ASN A 428 -11.31 -5.62 14.35
N ALA A 429 -12.60 -5.29 14.52
CA ALA A 429 -13.08 -4.35 15.54
C ALA A 429 -12.59 -4.70 16.96
N GLY A 430 -12.03 -3.71 17.66
CA GLY A 430 -11.35 -3.90 18.96
C GLY A 430 -9.90 -4.40 18.87
N GLY A 431 -9.35 -4.67 17.68
CA GLY A 431 -7.92 -4.86 17.44
C GLY A 431 -7.16 -3.53 17.43
N LEU A 432 -5.86 -3.56 17.74
CA LEU A 432 -4.97 -2.39 17.85
C LEU A 432 -3.82 -2.49 16.83
N ILE A 433 -3.76 -1.58 15.86
CA ILE A 433 -2.69 -1.52 14.84
C ILE A 433 -2.12 -0.11 14.68
N GLN A 434 -0.90 -0.02 14.14
CA GLN A 434 -0.15 1.23 14.01
C GLN A 434 -0.29 1.88 12.62
N ASP A 435 -0.29 1.08 11.55
CA ASP A 435 -0.34 1.57 10.17
C ASP A 435 -1.59 1.07 9.43
N GLY A 436 -2.38 1.97 8.84
CA GLY A 436 -3.62 1.63 8.10
C GLY A 436 -4.83 1.43 9.02
N GLU A 437 -4.69 1.91 10.25
CA GLU A 437 -5.63 1.99 11.33
C GLU A 437 -6.81 2.95 11.03
N GLN A 438 -7.92 2.77 11.75
CA GLN A 438 -9.04 3.70 11.77
C GLN A 438 -9.20 4.40 13.12
N ASN A 439 -9.90 5.53 13.12
CA ASN A 439 -10.32 6.20 14.34
C ASN A 439 -11.35 5.35 15.10
N ILE A 440 -11.16 5.18 16.41
CA ILE A 440 -12.16 4.59 17.30
C ILE A 440 -13.35 5.55 17.38
N LYS A 441 -14.56 5.09 17.04
CA LYS A 441 -15.76 5.92 16.93
C LYS A 441 -16.81 5.63 18.02
N ILE A 442 -17.17 6.65 18.80
CA ILE A 442 -18.21 6.57 19.83
C ILE A 442 -19.61 6.72 19.21
N THR A 443 -20.41 5.66 19.28
CA THR A 443 -21.79 5.62 18.75
C THR A 443 -22.86 6.09 19.75
N THR A 444 -22.52 6.19 21.05
CA THR A 444 -23.45 6.57 22.12
C THR A 444 -22.73 7.48 23.13
N ALA A 445 -23.34 8.61 23.51
CA ALA A 445 -22.74 9.51 24.51
C ALA A 445 -22.78 8.89 25.92
N GLY A 446 -21.72 9.08 26.72
CA GLY A 446 -21.64 8.54 28.08
C GLY A 446 -20.25 8.61 28.70
N LYS A 447 -20.12 8.13 29.94
CA LYS A 447 -18.83 7.87 30.59
C LYS A 447 -18.35 6.47 30.19
N TYR A 448 -17.12 6.39 29.72
CA TYR A 448 -16.45 5.16 29.30
C TYR A 448 -15.15 4.96 30.07
N VAL A 449 -14.71 3.71 30.17
CA VAL A 449 -13.30 3.35 30.35
C VAL A 449 -12.77 2.89 28.99
N VAL A 450 -11.65 3.47 28.58
CA VAL A 450 -10.86 3.00 27.45
C VAL A 450 -9.66 2.24 28.02
N ILE A 451 -9.46 1.02 27.53
CA ILE A 451 -8.33 0.16 27.89
C ILE A 451 -7.61 -0.20 26.60
N VAL A 452 -6.28 -0.09 26.61
CA VAL A 452 -5.41 -0.53 25.53
C VAL A 452 -4.42 -1.53 26.11
N ASP A 453 -4.45 -2.77 25.64
CA ASP A 453 -3.56 -3.86 26.07
C ASP A 453 -2.63 -4.21 24.91
N PHE A 454 -1.41 -3.68 24.97
CA PHE A 454 -0.41 -3.89 23.93
C PHE A 454 0.10 -5.34 23.86
N ASN A 455 0.01 -6.10 24.96
CA ASN A 455 0.41 -7.51 25.00
C ASN A 455 -0.57 -8.42 24.25
N LYS A 456 -1.78 -7.93 23.96
CA LYS A 456 -2.81 -8.64 23.20
C LYS A 456 -3.18 -7.94 21.89
N GLN A 457 -2.59 -6.76 21.63
CA GLN A 457 -3.03 -5.80 20.60
C GLN A 457 -4.56 -5.58 20.60
N THR A 458 -5.14 -5.26 21.76
CA THR A 458 -6.60 -4.99 21.87
C THR A 458 -6.94 -3.65 22.48
N ILE A 459 -8.11 -3.13 22.07
CA ILE A 459 -8.78 -1.95 22.59
C ILE A 459 -10.13 -2.40 23.19
N LYS A 460 -10.43 -1.97 24.41
CA LYS A 460 -11.78 -2.09 24.99
C LYS A 460 -12.33 -0.72 25.36
N VAL A 461 -13.56 -0.43 24.90
CA VAL A 461 -14.25 0.86 25.12
C VAL A 461 -15.57 0.57 25.83
N THR A 462 -15.50 0.35 27.14
CA THR A 462 -16.62 -0.14 27.95
C THR A 462 -17.36 1.02 28.60
N ALA A 463 -18.68 1.09 28.40
CA ALA A 463 -19.53 2.10 29.04
C ALA A 463 -19.65 1.85 30.55
N ILE A 464 -19.31 2.85 31.36
CA ILE A 464 -19.36 2.85 32.82
C ILE A 464 -20.22 4.00 33.33
N ASN A 465 -21.42 4.15 32.76
CA ASN A 465 -22.40 5.16 33.19
C ASN A 465 -22.95 4.88 34.59
N ASN A 466 -22.98 3.60 34.99
CA ASN A 466 -23.45 3.10 36.27
C ASN A 466 -22.48 2.02 36.79
N LEU A 467 -22.63 1.63 38.05
CA LEU A 467 -22.04 0.40 38.61
C LEU A 467 -22.97 -0.13 39.72
N TYR A 468 -23.12 -1.45 39.81
CA TYR A 468 -23.93 -2.16 40.80
C TYR A 468 -23.15 -3.36 41.37
N SER A 469 -23.40 -3.80 42.62
CA SER A 469 -22.80 -5.03 43.18
C SER A 469 -23.80 -6.18 43.23
N VAL A 470 -23.47 -7.34 42.65
CA VAL A 470 -24.26 -8.57 42.78
C VAL A 470 -23.46 -9.63 43.53
N GLY A 471 -24.07 -10.39 44.45
CA GLY A 471 -23.31 -11.35 45.25
C GLY A 471 -24.09 -11.93 46.42
N SER A 472 -23.38 -12.50 47.40
CA SER A 472 -23.98 -13.12 48.59
C SER A 472 -24.86 -12.13 49.38
N GLN A 473 -24.52 -10.84 49.38
CA GLN A 473 -25.24 -9.77 50.08
C GLN A 473 -26.65 -9.51 49.55
N ASN A 474 -26.97 -9.96 48.32
CA ASN A 474 -28.29 -9.82 47.72
C ASN A 474 -28.78 -11.12 47.05
N SER A 475 -28.27 -12.27 47.50
CA SER A 475 -28.62 -13.60 46.98
C SER A 475 -28.44 -13.75 45.46
N TRP A 476 -27.39 -13.14 44.90
CA TRP A 476 -27.08 -13.11 43.47
C TRP A 476 -28.18 -12.52 42.55
N ASN A 477 -29.03 -11.63 43.09
CA ASN A 477 -30.03 -10.92 42.31
C ASN A 477 -29.40 -9.80 41.47
N ASN A 478 -29.02 -10.10 40.22
CA ASN A 478 -28.40 -9.11 39.32
C ASN A 478 -29.33 -7.95 38.93
N ALA A 479 -30.64 -8.06 39.13
CA ALA A 479 -31.64 -7.02 38.84
C ALA A 479 -31.92 -6.07 40.03
N ASP A 480 -31.21 -6.20 41.16
CA ASP A 480 -31.39 -5.33 42.31
C ASP A 480 -30.71 -3.97 42.13
N ALA A 481 -31.45 -3.03 41.53
CA ALA A 481 -31.00 -1.65 41.35
C ALA A 481 -30.71 -0.90 42.67
N THR A 482 -31.06 -1.43 43.86
CA THR A 482 -30.64 -0.84 45.15
C THR A 482 -29.16 -1.08 45.46
N GLN A 483 -28.50 -1.98 44.71
CA GLN A 483 -27.06 -2.26 44.82
C GLN A 483 -26.16 -1.27 44.07
N LYS A 484 -26.72 -0.18 43.57
CA LYS A 484 -25.99 0.86 42.83
C LYS A 484 -24.89 1.52 43.68
N PHE A 485 -23.77 1.86 43.05
CA PHE A 485 -22.70 2.68 43.61
C PHE A 485 -22.98 4.18 43.39
N ASN A 486 -22.49 5.02 44.30
CA ASN A 486 -22.34 6.44 44.02
C ASN A 486 -21.15 6.64 43.06
N THR A 487 -21.26 7.57 42.11
CA THR A 487 -20.13 7.96 41.24
C THR A 487 -19.56 9.29 41.67
N THR A 488 -18.24 9.44 41.51
CA THR A 488 -17.50 10.70 41.64
C THR A 488 -17.47 11.51 40.35
N GLY A 489 -17.93 10.95 39.21
CA GLY A 489 -17.74 11.50 37.87
C GLY A 489 -16.32 11.26 37.28
N ASN A 490 -15.31 11.18 38.13
CA ASN A 490 -13.91 10.97 37.77
C ASN A 490 -13.55 9.50 37.46
N GLY A 491 -14.53 8.67 37.13
CA GLY A 491 -14.33 7.23 36.89
C GLY A 491 -14.23 6.37 38.16
N VAL A 492 -14.36 6.97 39.34
CA VAL A 492 -14.35 6.26 40.64
C VAL A 492 -15.77 6.09 41.16
N PHE A 493 -16.08 4.88 41.63
CA PHE A 493 -17.37 4.45 42.16
C PHE A 493 -17.22 3.99 43.61
N VAL A 494 -18.14 4.41 44.49
CA VAL A 494 -18.08 4.12 45.93
C VAL A 494 -19.44 3.61 46.44
N ARG A 495 -19.41 2.57 47.28
CA ARG A 495 -20.58 2.04 47.99
C ARG A 495 -20.19 1.57 49.38
N VAL A 496 -21.02 1.86 50.39
CA VAL A 496 -20.95 1.19 51.69
C VAL A 496 -21.86 -0.03 51.65
N GLN A 497 -21.34 -1.20 52.01
CA GLN A 497 -22.06 -2.47 51.99
C GLN A 497 -21.71 -3.31 53.22
N THR A 498 -22.72 -3.95 53.82
CA THR A 498 -22.51 -4.95 54.88
C THR A 498 -22.45 -6.34 54.25
N PHE A 499 -21.53 -7.17 54.73
CA PHE A 499 -21.28 -8.53 54.28
C PHE A 499 -21.16 -9.49 55.47
N GLU A 500 -21.53 -10.75 55.25
CA GLU A 500 -21.24 -11.88 56.15
C GLU A 500 -19.84 -12.45 55.86
N ALA A 501 -19.30 -13.25 56.78
CA ALA A 501 -17.97 -13.83 56.64
C ALA A 501 -17.93 -14.90 55.52
N GLY A 502 -17.00 -14.75 54.58
CA GLY A 502 -16.92 -15.61 53.40
C GLY A 502 -17.90 -15.26 52.29
N ALA A 503 -18.55 -14.09 52.37
CA ALA A 503 -19.35 -13.56 51.27
C ALA A 503 -18.46 -13.19 50.06
N GLU A 504 -19.06 -13.11 48.89
CA GLU A 504 -18.39 -12.77 47.63
C GLU A 504 -19.33 -11.99 46.69
N PHE A 505 -18.76 -11.17 45.80
CA PHE A 505 -19.53 -10.37 44.85
C PHE A 505 -18.80 -10.09 43.52
N LYS A 506 -19.57 -9.73 42.48
CA LYS A 506 -19.12 -9.15 41.21
C LYS A 506 -19.71 -7.75 41.02
N LEU A 507 -19.20 -7.01 40.03
CA LEU A 507 -19.57 -5.64 39.71
C LEU A 507 -20.23 -5.58 38.33
N LEU A 508 -21.45 -5.05 38.23
CA LEU A 508 -22.21 -4.94 36.98
C LEU A 508 -22.19 -3.49 36.47
N PRO A 509 -21.86 -3.22 35.19
CA PRO A 509 -22.01 -1.87 34.62
C PRO A 509 -23.49 -1.51 34.39
N GLU A 510 -24.36 -2.51 34.17
CA GLU A 510 -25.81 -2.32 34.02
C GLU A 510 -26.60 -3.35 34.84
N SER A 511 -27.77 -2.95 35.35
CA SER A 511 -28.60 -3.75 36.24
C SER A 511 -29.47 -4.75 35.48
N GLY A 512 -29.45 -6.01 35.89
CA GLY A 512 -30.29 -7.08 35.34
C GLY A 512 -29.61 -7.99 34.31
N THR A 513 -28.36 -7.70 33.93
CA THR A 513 -27.51 -8.61 33.13
C THR A 513 -26.19 -8.92 33.81
N TYR A 514 -25.45 -9.88 33.29
CA TYR A 514 -24.03 -10.14 33.58
C TYR A 514 -23.12 -9.72 32.40
N ASP A 515 -23.70 -9.22 31.29
CA ASP A 515 -22.94 -8.82 30.09
C ASP A 515 -21.90 -7.73 30.43
N GLY A 516 -20.62 -8.06 30.25
CA GLY A 516 -19.50 -7.15 30.55
C GLY A 516 -19.34 -6.85 32.03
N ASP A 517 -19.70 -7.76 32.93
CA ASP A 517 -19.43 -7.64 34.35
C ASP A 517 -17.93 -7.70 34.70
N TRP A 518 -17.59 -7.27 35.92
CA TRP A 518 -16.21 -7.12 36.39
C TRP A 518 -16.02 -7.88 37.69
N GLY A 519 -14.89 -8.55 37.80
CA GLY A 519 -14.43 -9.23 39.00
C GLY A 519 -13.03 -8.74 39.41
N LYS A 520 -12.46 -9.37 40.45
CA LYS A 520 -11.02 -9.24 40.67
C LYS A 520 -10.27 -9.90 39.51
N ASP A 521 -9.11 -9.34 39.20
CA ASP A 521 -8.06 -10.08 38.52
C ASP A 521 -7.60 -11.25 39.43
N PRO A 522 -7.48 -12.49 38.91
CA PRO A 522 -7.02 -13.63 39.71
C PRO A 522 -5.52 -13.58 40.04
N ASP A 523 -4.71 -12.96 39.18
CA ASP A 523 -3.25 -12.93 39.23
C ASP A 523 -2.73 -11.62 39.87
N ASN A 524 -3.40 -10.49 39.61
CA ASN A 524 -3.03 -9.17 40.14
C ASN A 524 -3.91 -8.75 41.33
N ALA A 525 -3.38 -8.90 42.55
CA ALA A 525 -4.10 -8.57 43.78
C ALA A 525 -4.57 -7.09 43.83
N GLY A 526 -5.88 -6.89 44.03
CA GLY A 526 -6.50 -5.56 44.09
C GLY A 526 -6.81 -4.92 42.73
N LYS A 527 -6.52 -5.62 41.62
CA LYS A 527 -6.91 -5.20 40.26
C LYS A 527 -8.27 -5.76 39.86
N LEU A 528 -8.88 -5.11 38.86
CA LEU A 528 -10.14 -5.51 38.24
C LEU A 528 -9.90 -5.91 36.78
N VAL A 529 -10.61 -6.95 36.34
CA VAL A 529 -10.62 -7.39 34.94
C VAL A 529 -12.05 -7.76 34.54
N GLN A 530 -12.33 -7.74 33.22
CA GLN A 530 -13.64 -8.01 32.62
C GLN A 530 -13.76 -9.42 32.01
N ASP A 531 -12.62 -10.06 31.70
CA ASP A 531 -12.56 -11.41 31.12
C ASP A 531 -11.58 -12.25 31.94
N GLY A 532 -11.93 -13.50 32.27
CA GLY A 532 -11.09 -14.36 33.13
C GLY A 532 -11.10 -13.92 34.60
N GLU A 533 -12.05 -13.05 34.94
CA GLU A 533 -12.27 -12.44 36.23
C GLU A 533 -12.76 -13.45 37.27
N SER A 534 -12.56 -13.10 38.54
CA SER A 534 -13.05 -13.90 39.67
C SER A 534 -13.92 -13.08 40.61
N ASN A 535 -14.79 -13.74 41.37
CA ASN A 535 -15.55 -13.08 42.43
C ASN A 535 -14.62 -12.40 43.43
N ILE A 536 -15.00 -11.21 43.90
CA ILE A 536 -14.31 -10.45 44.94
C ILE A 536 -14.71 -11.02 46.31
N PRO A 537 -13.79 -11.63 47.09
CA PRO A 537 -14.11 -12.27 48.35
C PRO A 537 -14.06 -11.29 49.54
N VAL A 538 -14.92 -11.50 50.53
CA VAL A 538 -14.98 -10.77 51.80
C VAL A 538 -14.83 -11.76 52.95
N ALA A 539 -13.58 -11.95 53.42
CA ALA A 539 -13.23 -13.03 54.33
C ALA A 539 -13.84 -12.92 55.75
N VAL A 540 -14.22 -11.71 56.19
CA VAL A 540 -14.69 -11.43 57.56
C VAL A 540 -15.98 -10.61 57.50
N ALA A 541 -16.95 -10.95 58.36
CA ALA A 541 -18.21 -10.20 58.45
C ALA A 541 -17.98 -8.75 58.89
N GLY A 542 -18.69 -7.80 58.31
CA GLY A 542 -18.56 -6.38 58.64
C GLY A 542 -19.17 -5.44 57.60
N THR A 543 -19.04 -4.14 57.84
CA THR A 543 -19.47 -3.09 56.93
C THR A 543 -18.24 -2.44 56.29
N TYR A 544 -18.22 -2.42 54.96
CA TYR A 544 -17.07 -2.01 54.15
C TYR A 544 -17.45 -0.89 53.18
N MET A 545 -16.51 0.02 52.95
CA MET A 545 -16.51 0.89 51.78
C MET A 545 -15.83 0.14 50.64
N ILE A 546 -16.60 -0.20 49.62
CA ILE A 546 -16.09 -0.68 48.34
C ILE A 546 -15.77 0.56 47.51
N ASN A 547 -14.54 0.72 47.08
CA ASN A 547 -14.09 1.77 46.17
C ASN A 547 -13.51 1.14 44.91
N VAL A 548 -14.01 1.53 43.73
CA VAL A 548 -13.65 1.00 42.42
C VAL A 548 -13.16 2.16 41.55
N ASP A 549 -11.94 2.08 41.04
CA ASP A 549 -11.33 3.11 40.18
C ASP A 549 -10.96 2.51 38.82
N PHE A 550 -11.75 2.88 37.79
CA PHE A 550 -11.53 2.43 36.42
C PHE A 550 -10.36 3.13 35.71
N ASN A 551 -9.77 4.19 36.29
CA ASN A 551 -8.56 4.81 35.73
C ASN A 551 -7.29 4.02 36.07
N THR A 552 -7.33 3.14 37.08
CA THR A 552 -6.21 2.28 37.49
C THR A 552 -6.55 0.79 37.50
N LEU A 553 -7.75 0.45 36.98
CA LEU A 553 -8.37 -0.87 36.98
C LEU A 553 -8.22 -1.56 38.34
N SER A 554 -8.65 -0.89 39.41
CA SER A 554 -8.33 -1.27 40.79
C SER A 554 -9.52 -1.14 41.74
N TYR A 555 -9.57 -1.98 42.77
CA TYR A 555 -10.59 -1.93 43.80
C TYR A 555 -10.02 -2.09 45.22
N THR A 556 -10.72 -1.54 46.21
CA THR A 556 -10.49 -1.80 47.63
C THR A 556 -11.79 -2.12 48.35
N VAL A 557 -11.73 -2.99 49.36
CA VAL A 557 -12.87 -3.35 50.23
C VAL A 557 -12.46 -3.06 51.66
N THR A 558 -12.64 -1.82 52.09
CA THR A 558 -12.03 -1.28 53.32
C THR A 558 -13.07 -1.14 54.42
N GLN A 559 -12.85 -1.78 55.57
CA GLN A 559 -13.84 -1.76 56.66
C GLN A 559 -14.03 -0.33 57.20
N ILE A 560 -15.27 0.16 57.23
CA ILE A 560 -15.57 1.50 57.78
C ILE A 560 -15.73 1.42 59.30
N PRO A 561 -15.36 2.47 60.03
CA PRO A 561 -15.44 2.44 61.48
C PRO A 561 -16.84 2.77 62.00
N ASP A 562 -17.17 2.25 63.17
CA ASP A 562 -18.46 2.53 63.82
C ASP A 562 -18.51 3.90 64.51
N ASN A 563 -17.34 4.46 64.85
CA ASN A 563 -17.14 5.78 65.43
C ASN A 563 -16.06 6.51 64.61
N LEU A 564 -16.01 7.83 64.68
CA LEU A 564 -14.98 8.62 63.97
C LEU A 564 -14.54 9.77 64.87
N PHE A 565 -13.23 10.08 64.88
CA PHE A 565 -12.65 11.12 65.72
C PHE A 565 -11.70 12.03 64.92
N LEU A 566 -11.76 13.35 65.08
CA LEU A 566 -10.80 14.27 64.48
C LEU A 566 -9.55 14.36 65.35
N VAL A 567 -8.38 14.03 64.79
CA VAL A 567 -7.07 14.30 65.39
C VAL A 567 -6.28 15.24 64.51
N GLY A 568 -5.49 16.14 65.09
CA GLY A 568 -4.69 17.08 64.31
C GLY A 568 -4.23 18.26 65.15
N SER A 569 -3.69 19.26 64.47
CA SER A 569 -3.35 20.55 65.10
C SER A 569 -4.50 21.20 65.93
N PRO A 570 -5.81 21.09 65.61
CA PRO A 570 -6.87 21.70 66.44
C PRO A 570 -6.94 21.18 67.89
N VAL A 571 -6.41 19.99 68.16
CA VAL A 571 -6.36 19.34 69.50
C VAL A 571 -4.95 18.93 69.93
N GLY A 572 -3.95 19.30 69.12
CA GLY A 572 -2.62 18.68 69.12
C GLY A 572 -2.64 17.26 68.54
N TRP A 573 -1.53 16.84 67.94
CA TRP A 573 -1.34 15.51 67.33
C TRP A 573 -1.22 14.36 68.36
N ASN A 574 -2.15 14.30 69.30
CA ASN A 574 -2.29 13.26 70.31
C ASN A 574 -3.66 12.57 70.11
N ALA A 575 -3.64 11.30 69.71
CA ALA A 575 -4.86 10.53 69.43
C ALA A 575 -5.81 10.42 70.64
N SER A 576 -5.32 10.56 71.88
CA SER A 576 -6.17 10.57 73.08
C SER A 576 -6.98 11.87 73.26
N ASN A 577 -6.64 12.94 72.54
CA ASN A 577 -7.35 14.23 72.55
C ASN A 577 -8.40 14.34 71.44
N ALA A 578 -8.57 13.31 70.59
CA ALA A 578 -9.33 13.41 69.35
C ALA A 578 -10.84 13.66 69.58
N ILE A 579 -11.43 14.58 68.80
CA ILE A 579 -12.83 15.01 68.99
C ILE A 579 -13.77 14.02 68.30
N SER A 580 -14.70 13.40 69.04
CA SER A 580 -15.72 12.53 68.45
C SER A 580 -16.63 13.29 67.48
N PHE A 581 -16.82 12.73 66.29
CA PHE A 581 -17.92 13.08 65.41
C PHE A 581 -19.25 12.58 65.98
N THR A 582 -20.35 13.18 65.53
CA THR A 582 -21.71 12.63 65.65
C THR A 582 -22.00 11.73 64.46
N LYS A 583 -22.37 10.47 64.70
CA LYS A 583 -22.81 9.54 63.64
C LYS A 583 -24.25 9.87 63.25
N LEU A 584 -24.45 10.35 62.03
CA LEU A 584 -25.79 10.70 61.50
C LEU A 584 -26.50 9.47 60.93
N SER A 585 -25.75 8.57 60.29
CA SER A 585 -26.23 7.28 59.78
C SER A 585 -25.05 6.33 59.51
N GLN A 586 -25.30 5.14 58.96
CA GLN A 586 -24.23 4.20 58.60
C GLN A 586 -23.31 4.83 57.55
N GLY A 587 -22.03 5.01 57.91
CA GLY A 587 -21.04 5.66 57.04
C GLY A 587 -21.22 7.18 56.84
N VAL A 588 -21.99 7.87 57.69
CA VAL A 588 -22.10 9.34 57.67
C VAL A 588 -21.88 9.93 59.06
N PHE A 589 -20.89 10.83 59.16
CA PHE A 589 -20.43 11.44 60.40
C PHE A 589 -20.33 12.97 60.24
N GLU A 590 -20.65 13.72 61.28
CA GLU A 590 -20.57 15.20 61.28
C GLU A 590 -19.95 15.75 62.58
N LEU A 591 -19.10 16.77 62.43
CA LEU A 591 -18.47 17.51 63.53
C LEU A 591 -18.42 19.00 63.19
N SER A 592 -18.91 19.86 64.09
CA SER A 592 -18.67 21.30 64.01
C SER A 592 -17.53 21.69 64.96
N THR A 593 -16.49 22.34 64.43
CA THR A 593 -15.30 22.75 65.19
C THR A 593 -14.73 24.07 64.70
N ALA A 594 -14.04 24.79 65.57
CA ALA A 594 -13.14 25.87 65.14
C ALA A 594 -11.88 25.27 64.49
N LEU A 595 -11.37 25.95 63.46
CA LEU A 595 -10.09 25.68 62.79
C LEU A 595 -9.32 27.01 62.59
N THR A 596 -8.00 26.92 62.53
CA THR A 596 -7.10 27.99 62.06
C THR A 596 -6.71 27.78 60.59
N ALA A 597 -6.22 28.83 59.92
CA ALA A 597 -5.77 28.75 58.53
C ALA A 597 -4.47 27.93 58.33
N SER A 598 -3.83 27.50 59.41
CA SER A 598 -2.66 26.60 59.39
C SER A 598 -2.98 25.19 59.90
N ASP A 599 -4.26 24.88 60.14
CA ASP A 599 -4.61 23.59 60.74
C ASP A 599 -4.61 22.46 59.72
N GLU A 600 -3.96 21.37 60.08
CA GLU A 600 -4.05 20.06 59.45
C GLU A 600 -4.62 19.02 60.42
N PHE A 601 -5.38 18.06 59.88
CA PHE A 601 -6.01 16.97 60.64
C PHE A 601 -6.22 15.68 59.82
N LYS A 602 -6.55 14.60 60.52
CA LYS A 602 -6.97 13.27 60.02
C LYS A 602 -8.17 12.76 60.82
N PHE A 603 -8.76 11.65 60.37
CA PHE A 603 -9.86 10.97 61.05
C PHE A 603 -9.45 9.59 61.59
N LEU A 604 -9.57 9.40 62.90
CA LEU A 604 -9.29 8.13 63.56
C LEU A 604 -10.54 7.25 63.63
N PRO A 605 -10.44 5.93 63.42
CA PRO A 605 -11.53 4.98 63.65
C PRO A 605 -11.69 4.64 65.14
N THR A 606 -10.63 4.79 65.93
CA THR A 606 -10.54 4.41 67.34
C THR A 606 -9.87 5.54 68.13
N LEU A 607 -10.52 6.02 69.20
CA LEU A 607 -9.95 7.03 70.09
C LEU A 607 -8.64 6.51 70.71
N GLY A 608 -7.57 7.31 70.63
CA GLY A 608 -6.26 6.95 71.19
C GLY A 608 -5.33 6.14 70.27
N ALA A 609 -5.76 5.71 69.07
CA ALA A 609 -4.93 4.95 68.13
C ALA A 609 -4.92 5.58 66.74
N PHE A 610 -3.75 5.60 66.09
CA PHE A 610 -3.59 5.96 64.67
C PHE A 610 -3.83 4.78 63.72
N ASP A 611 -3.97 3.55 64.23
CA ASP A 611 -4.16 2.37 63.39
C ASP A 611 -5.41 2.49 62.52
N ASN A 612 -5.25 2.33 61.19
CA ASN A 612 -6.33 2.45 60.19
C ASN A 612 -6.93 3.87 60.12
N ASP A 613 -6.13 4.92 60.31
CA ASP A 613 -6.55 6.32 60.15
C ASP A 613 -6.85 6.71 58.70
N TRP A 614 -7.75 7.69 58.53
CA TRP A 614 -8.26 8.13 57.24
C TRP A 614 -7.95 9.61 56.99
N GLY A 615 -7.84 9.98 55.72
CA GLY A 615 -7.47 11.34 55.30
C GLY A 615 -7.79 11.61 53.84
N ALA A 616 -7.20 12.68 53.30
CA ALA A 616 -7.41 13.09 51.91
C ALA A 616 -6.73 12.13 50.93
N SER A 617 -7.39 11.83 49.80
CA SER A 617 -6.73 11.16 48.68
C SER A 617 -5.66 12.06 48.05
N LYS A 618 -4.49 11.48 47.77
CA LYS A 618 -3.42 12.12 46.98
C LYS A 618 -3.77 12.27 45.50
N LYS A 619 -4.74 11.49 45.01
CA LYS A 619 -5.11 11.38 43.58
C LYS A 619 -6.39 12.15 43.23
N TYR A 620 -7.32 12.29 44.18
CA TYR A 620 -8.63 12.88 43.95
C TYR A 620 -9.03 13.85 45.08
N ASN A 621 -9.25 15.11 44.74
CA ASN A 621 -9.72 16.11 45.70
C ASN A 621 -11.03 15.66 46.36
N ASP A 622 -11.24 16.09 47.61
CA ASP A 622 -12.42 15.84 48.46
C ASP A 622 -12.74 14.36 48.75
N MET A 623 -12.00 13.40 48.18
CA MET A 623 -12.13 11.98 48.48
C MET A 623 -11.43 11.61 49.79
N ILE A 624 -12.06 10.73 50.56
CA ILE A 624 -11.48 10.12 51.77
C ILE A 624 -10.92 8.73 51.43
N ILE A 625 -9.66 8.47 51.81
CA ILE A 625 -9.02 7.16 51.68
C ILE A 625 -8.29 6.78 52.99
N ARG A 626 -7.72 5.57 52.96
CA ARG A 626 -6.97 4.92 54.03
C ARG A 626 -5.78 4.22 53.40
N ASP A 627 -4.68 4.07 54.14
CA ASP A 627 -3.47 3.33 53.76
C ASP A 627 -2.67 3.92 52.57
N ASP A 628 -2.86 5.21 52.24
CA ASP A 628 -1.90 6.09 51.51
C ASP A 628 -2.35 7.58 51.54
N GLU A 629 -3.05 8.00 52.59
CA GLU A 629 -3.68 9.32 52.68
C GLU A 629 -2.73 10.49 52.97
N ASN A 630 -3.17 11.69 52.60
CA ASN A 630 -2.63 12.96 53.09
C ASN A 630 -3.42 13.46 54.32
N ASN A 631 -2.79 14.33 55.10
CA ASN A 631 -3.51 15.20 56.03
C ASN A 631 -4.54 16.06 55.26
N ILE A 632 -5.67 16.36 55.90
CA ILE A 632 -6.65 17.33 55.40
C ILE A 632 -6.27 18.70 55.93
N ALA A 633 -6.08 19.66 55.03
CA ALA A 633 -5.81 21.06 55.36
C ALA A 633 -7.12 21.83 55.61
N SER A 634 -7.07 22.76 56.56
CA SER A 634 -8.16 23.69 56.84
C SER A 634 -8.37 24.70 55.70
N PRO A 635 -9.63 25.01 55.32
CA PRO A 635 -9.92 26.03 54.32
C PRO A 635 -9.75 27.48 54.83
N GLY A 636 -9.48 27.69 56.12
CA GLY A 636 -9.27 29.03 56.68
C GLY A 636 -9.34 29.11 58.20
N THR A 637 -9.45 30.33 58.73
CA THR A 637 -9.73 30.53 60.17
C THR A 637 -11.22 30.79 60.36
N GLY A 638 -11.91 29.92 61.09
CA GLY A 638 -13.36 30.00 61.26
C GLY A 638 -13.91 28.82 62.06
N THR A 639 -15.24 28.76 62.21
CA THR A 639 -15.96 27.57 62.68
C THR A 639 -16.58 26.90 61.48
N TYR A 640 -16.27 25.62 61.28
CA TYR A 640 -16.70 24.84 60.13
C TYR A 640 -17.46 23.59 60.57
N THR A 641 -18.38 23.13 59.73
CA THR A 641 -19.00 21.81 59.82
C THR A 641 -18.31 20.86 58.85
N ILE A 642 -17.63 19.86 59.41
CA ILE A 642 -16.95 18.79 58.70
C ILE A 642 -17.90 17.60 58.61
N THR A 643 -18.28 17.22 57.39
CA THR A 643 -19.10 16.03 57.13
C THR A 643 -18.25 14.98 56.43
N VAL A 644 -18.15 13.78 57.00
CA VAL A 644 -17.48 12.61 56.39
C VAL A 644 -18.53 11.62 55.93
N ASN A 645 -18.49 11.21 54.66
CA ASN A 645 -19.50 10.37 54.04
C ASN A 645 -18.87 9.22 53.23
N PHE A 646 -18.65 8.10 53.91
CA PHE A 646 -18.14 6.86 53.33
C PHE A 646 -19.04 6.29 52.23
N ASN A 647 -20.36 6.56 52.23
CA ASN A 647 -21.25 6.12 51.14
C ASN A 647 -20.89 6.76 49.80
N LYS A 648 -20.31 7.98 49.83
CA LYS A 648 -19.81 8.71 48.66
C LYS A 648 -18.28 8.61 48.49
N GLY A 649 -17.57 8.16 49.54
CA GLY A 649 -16.11 8.20 49.60
C GLY A 649 -15.55 9.63 49.69
N THR A 650 -16.27 10.57 50.32
CA THR A 650 -15.87 11.99 50.39
C THR A 650 -15.90 12.56 51.80
N TYR A 651 -15.17 13.66 52.01
CA TYR A 651 -15.36 14.60 53.11
C TYR A 651 -15.73 15.99 52.54
N ILE A 652 -16.40 16.82 53.34
CA ILE A 652 -16.76 18.20 52.99
C ILE A 652 -16.57 19.08 54.23
N ILE A 653 -16.08 20.31 54.04
CA ILE A 653 -15.88 21.32 55.09
C ILE A 653 -16.65 22.58 54.67
N ASN A 654 -17.64 23.02 55.46
CA ASN A 654 -18.50 24.18 55.17
C ASN A 654 -18.50 25.19 56.33
#